data_AF-A0AAD8X8M1-F1
#
_entry.id   AF-A0AAD8X8M1-F1
#
_cell.length_a   1.000
_cell.length_b   1.000
_cell.length_c   1.000
_cell.angle_alpha   90.00
_cell.angle_beta   90.00
_cell.angle_gamma   90.00
#
_symmetry.space_group_name_H-M   'P 1'
#
loop_
_entity.id
_entity.type
_entity.pdbx_description
1 polymer ?
#
loop_
_entity_poly.entity_id
_entity_poly.type
_entity_poly.pdbx_seq_one_letter_code
_entity_poly.pdbx_strand_id
1 'polypeptide(L)'
;MSPNSPSSTNSSNLWRSFVQGTTDVKTHHTVATNEDKDTLLSPNYLEEVDKLQVSRETLVPDKGQKSTPKRIIICCDGTWQSSVSGQQNIPSNVTRLARSVALTGFIREDGKEDSICQQVVFYSAGVGTGGGVNILERGRQATFGDGLVASVIEAYNFIVMNYAPHDQLFFFGFSRGAYTARSVAGLITDIGIIQPQEMDDFPALYDLYRRHGHNDSFNFRSSKEYRQWITGVRAQGLEYRQGHEQENHHWDQKPHNLPPEFTRAIEVVGVFDTVGSLGVPGLTWTQSATTKIARLAPWLGVDDLGFHNPSLSRYIKHAYHAIALDEHRQPFTPTLWRLPLQKEQCPDCYGQPKGQLAKKFRSLLKANSKATEDELSQAWKALIEREMADQLNGDQPELRQVWFPGGHINIGGGNPGLLYGFPFDFEQIALISFTWMCDQIKTFIQLDDEHGYKDGKYTMSTLADREISSRNRLIHRSRHQQPFGVSWVVQRIRQGLDYGKLYEMFFKAHSYDPEDAWATGPIVDIFAPIMRAVPFLSTFRTPGEYKKDDVGNDLGQTNEEIHPSVNYRVANHATYNPRSLEGFIRSKKIASKGKKIDFLYEWKKGDVVVPEYVIKPADLIARRLAEVSTGGNKFVDALVKRAEVALQRS
;
A
#
# COMPACT_ATOMS: atom_id res chain seq x y z
N MET A 1 7.95 -29.84 -49.79
CA MET A 1 8.74 -28.77 -49.15
C MET A 1 8.16 -27.43 -49.57
N SER A 2 7.37 -26.85 -48.67
CA SER A 2 6.97 -25.43 -48.57
C SER A 2 6.73 -25.19 -47.07
N PRO A 3 7.07 -24.03 -46.50
CA PRO A 3 7.25 -23.87 -45.06
C PRO A 3 5.90 -23.77 -44.34
N ASN A 4 5.73 -24.58 -43.29
CA ASN A 4 4.65 -24.43 -42.34
C ASN A 4 4.74 -23.05 -41.69
N SER A 5 3.72 -22.23 -41.89
CA SER A 5 3.46 -21.02 -41.11
C SER A 5 3.30 -21.40 -39.63
N PRO A 6 3.90 -20.66 -38.67
CA PRO A 6 3.72 -20.95 -37.26
C PRO A 6 2.26 -20.66 -36.88
N SER A 7 1.59 -21.68 -36.33
CA SER A 7 0.28 -21.57 -35.68
C SER A 7 0.28 -20.43 -34.67
N SER A 8 -0.66 -19.48 -34.80
CA SER A 8 -0.75 -18.30 -33.96
C SER A 8 -0.95 -18.65 -32.49
N THR A 9 -0.16 -18.06 -31.61
CA THR A 9 -0.16 -18.22 -30.14
C THR A 9 -1.25 -17.40 -29.44
N ASN A 10 -2.47 -17.35 -29.97
CA ASN A 10 -3.51 -16.41 -29.53
C ASN A 10 -4.45 -16.98 -28.43
N SER A 11 -4.29 -16.44 -27.21
CA SER A 11 -5.24 -16.07 -26.12
C SER A 11 -6.67 -16.65 -25.96
N SER A 12 -7.14 -17.65 -26.70
CA SER A 12 -8.59 -17.97 -26.74
C SER A 12 -9.04 -19.30 -26.10
N ASN A 13 -8.14 -20.16 -25.61
CA ASN A 13 -8.53 -21.52 -25.21
C ASN A 13 -9.22 -21.64 -23.84
N LEU A 14 -9.09 -20.64 -22.96
CA LEU A 14 -9.72 -20.66 -21.63
C LEU A 14 -11.22 -20.28 -21.66
N TRP A 15 -11.67 -19.55 -22.69
CA TRP A 15 -13.06 -19.13 -22.87
C TRP A 15 -13.80 -19.87 -24.01
N ARG A 16 -13.10 -20.46 -24.99
CA ARG A 16 -13.77 -21.31 -26.01
C ARG A 16 -14.55 -22.47 -25.37
N SER A 17 -14.13 -22.98 -24.21
CA SER A 17 -14.84 -24.00 -23.44
C SER A 17 -16.08 -23.50 -22.68
N PHE A 18 -16.21 -22.19 -22.46
CA PHE A 18 -17.34 -21.57 -21.74
C PHE A 18 -18.53 -21.23 -22.66
N VAL A 19 -18.30 -21.03 -23.96
CA VAL A 19 -19.32 -20.55 -24.93
C VAL A 19 -19.82 -21.64 -25.87
N GLN A 20 -19.01 -22.64 -26.22
CA GLN A 20 -19.42 -23.72 -27.11
C GLN A 20 -19.60 -25.02 -26.31
N GLY A 21 -20.84 -25.51 -26.23
CA GLY A 21 -21.07 -26.91 -25.88
C GLY A 21 -20.44 -27.82 -26.94
N THR A 22 -19.35 -28.50 -26.57
CA THR A 22 -18.67 -29.64 -27.24
C THR A 22 -17.97 -29.41 -28.58
N THR A 23 -16.76 -29.97 -28.76
CA THR A 23 -16.43 -31.06 -29.72
C THR A 23 -14.92 -31.39 -29.74
N ASP A 24 -14.60 -32.69 -29.60
CA ASP A 24 -13.36 -33.42 -29.91
C ASP A 24 -11.99 -32.72 -29.87
N VAL A 25 -11.24 -32.95 -28.78
CA VAL A 25 -9.77 -33.01 -28.84
C VAL A 25 -9.40 -34.48 -29.04
N LYS A 26 -9.10 -34.85 -30.29
CA LYS A 26 -8.43 -36.14 -30.58
C LYS A 26 -7.01 -36.07 -30.04
N THR A 27 -6.77 -36.64 -28.87
CA THR A 27 -5.43 -37.09 -28.50
C THR A 27 -5.02 -38.17 -29.48
N HIS A 28 -3.86 -38.00 -30.11
CA HIS A 28 -3.24 -39.04 -30.91
C HIS A 28 -2.95 -40.25 -30.00
N HIS A 29 -3.81 -41.26 -30.05
CA HIS A 29 -3.47 -42.60 -29.59
C HIS A 29 -3.18 -43.51 -30.77
N THR A 30 -2.03 -44.17 -30.66
CA THR A 30 -1.62 -45.37 -31.38
C THR A 30 -2.74 -46.42 -31.42
N VAL A 31 -3.26 -46.65 -32.64
CA VAL A 31 -3.81 -47.87 -33.27
C VAL A 31 -4.63 -48.89 -32.43
N ALA A 32 -5.92 -48.96 -32.83
CA ALA A 32 -6.91 -50.08 -32.86
C ALA A 32 -7.45 -50.63 -31.53
N THR A 33 -8.77 -50.85 -31.32
CA THR A 33 -9.77 -51.51 -32.20
C THR A 33 -11.18 -50.88 -32.16
N ASN A 34 -11.99 -51.16 -33.19
CA ASN A 34 -13.40 -50.80 -33.32
C ASN A 34 -14.29 -51.62 -32.37
N GLU A 35 -14.69 -51.04 -31.25
CA GLU A 35 -15.93 -51.32 -30.50
C GLU A 35 -16.01 -50.25 -29.39
N ASP A 36 -17.22 -49.89 -28.96
CA ASP A 36 -17.56 -48.78 -28.03
C ASP A 36 -17.89 -47.41 -28.65
N LYS A 37 -18.88 -47.40 -29.54
CA LYS A 37 -19.82 -46.27 -29.65
C LYS A 37 -20.87 -46.41 -28.55
N ASP A 38 -20.58 -45.92 -27.35
CA ASP A 38 -21.53 -45.43 -26.34
C ASP A 38 -20.79 -45.20 -25.02
N THR A 39 -20.19 -44.03 -24.85
CA THR A 39 -19.85 -43.54 -23.50
C THR A 39 -20.24 -42.07 -23.40
N LEU A 40 -21.39 -41.88 -22.77
CA LEU A 40 -21.87 -40.62 -22.23
C LEU A 40 -20.80 -39.94 -21.37
N LEU A 41 -20.60 -38.66 -21.68
CA LEU A 41 -19.99 -37.60 -20.88
C LEU A 41 -19.81 -37.95 -19.39
N SER A 42 -18.56 -38.04 -18.95
CA SER A 42 -18.19 -38.09 -17.54
C SER A 42 -18.73 -36.83 -16.80
N PRO A 43 -19.41 -36.99 -15.64
CA PRO A 43 -19.91 -35.87 -14.83
C PRO A 43 -18.82 -34.92 -14.29
N ASN A 44 -17.54 -35.31 -14.37
CA ASN A 44 -16.43 -34.63 -13.72
C ASN A 44 -15.54 -33.82 -14.67
N TYR A 45 -15.89 -33.69 -15.95
CA TYR A 45 -15.11 -32.93 -16.94
C TYR A 45 -14.96 -31.43 -16.59
N LEU A 46 -15.83 -30.89 -15.74
CA LEU A 46 -15.80 -29.47 -15.31
C LEU A 46 -14.88 -29.20 -14.13
N GLU A 47 -14.56 -30.19 -13.29
CA GLU A 47 -13.47 -30.07 -12.30
C GLU A 47 -12.11 -30.07 -12.99
N GLU A 48 -12.03 -30.64 -14.20
CA GLU A 48 -10.82 -30.58 -15.02
C GLU A 48 -10.56 -29.17 -15.58
N VAL A 49 -11.56 -28.31 -15.78
CA VAL A 49 -11.35 -26.95 -16.30
C VAL A 49 -10.74 -26.01 -15.25
N ASP A 50 -11.16 -26.11 -13.98
CA ASP A 50 -10.49 -25.44 -12.86
C ASP A 50 -9.06 -26.00 -12.66
N LYS A 51 -8.87 -27.32 -12.84
CA LYS A 51 -7.52 -27.92 -12.88
C LYS A 51 -6.70 -27.42 -14.07
N LEU A 52 -7.30 -27.17 -15.23
CA LEU A 52 -6.66 -26.68 -16.46
C LEU A 52 -6.29 -25.19 -16.40
N GLN A 53 -7.03 -24.38 -15.62
CA GLN A 53 -6.60 -23.02 -15.27
C GLN A 53 -5.31 -23.02 -14.43
N VAL A 54 -5.17 -24.01 -13.55
CA VAL A 54 -3.96 -24.23 -12.73
C VAL A 54 -2.86 -24.98 -13.51
N SER A 55 -3.23 -25.80 -14.50
CA SER A 55 -2.33 -26.70 -15.23
C SER A 55 -2.06 -26.25 -16.67
N ARG A 56 -2.15 -24.95 -16.97
CA ARG A 56 -1.73 -24.43 -18.28
C ARG A 56 -0.30 -24.93 -18.52
N GLU A 57 -0.16 -25.83 -19.49
CA GLU A 57 1.12 -26.43 -19.87
C GLU A 57 2.03 -25.30 -20.35
N THR A 58 2.79 -24.75 -19.41
CA THR A 58 3.98 -23.99 -19.70
C THR A 58 4.92 -24.97 -20.40
N LEU A 59 5.48 -24.58 -21.54
CA LEU A 59 6.51 -25.33 -22.27
C LEU A 59 7.84 -25.45 -21.48
N VAL A 60 7.78 -25.27 -20.16
CA VAL A 60 8.91 -25.30 -19.23
C VAL A 60 9.08 -26.76 -18.77
N PRO A 61 10.30 -27.33 -18.83
CA PRO A 61 10.55 -28.75 -18.54
C PRO A 61 10.22 -29.21 -17.11
N ASP A 62 9.97 -28.29 -16.17
CA ASP A 62 9.73 -28.59 -14.76
C ASP A 62 8.26 -28.94 -14.46
N LYS A 63 7.75 -30.00 -15.12
CA LYS A 63 6.55 -30.69 -14.66
C LYS A 63 6.89 -31.52 -13.42
N GLY A 64 6.91 -30.90 -12.25
CA GLY A 64 6.95 -31.67 -11.00
C GLY A 64 7.26 -30.90 -9.72
N GLN A 65 7.96 -29.77 -9.80
CA GLN A 65 8.31 -28.99 -8.61
C GLN A 65 7.45 -27.72 -8.57
N LYS A 66 6.44 -27.69 -7.69
CA LYS A 66 5.86 -26.41 -7.28
C LYS A 66 7.00 -25.56 -6.72
N SER A 67 7.40 -24.50 -7.43
CA SER A 67 8.38 -23.57 -6.89
C SER A 67 7.87 -23.05 -5.55
N THR A 68 8.75 -22.92 -4.56
CA THR A 68 8.37 -22.27 -3.31
C THR A 68 7.84 -20.87 -3.61
N PRO A 69 6.68 -20.47 -3.07
CA PRO A 69 6.16 -19.13 -3.28
C PRO A 69 7.20 -18.08 -2.90
N LYS A 70 7.27 -16.99 -3.65
CA LYS A 70 8.16 -15.86 -3.34
C LYS A 70 7.38 -14.72 -2.69
N ARG A 71 8.14 -13.80 -2.10
CA ARG A 71 7.64 -12.54 -1.56
C ARG A 71 8.00 -11.42 -2.52
N ILE A 72 7.01 -10.74 -3.06
CA ILE A 72 7.20 -9.57 -3.92
C ILE A 72 6.93 -8.33 -3.07
N ILE A 73 7.94 -7.49 -2.93
CA ILE A 73 7.96 -6.34 -2.03
C ILE A 73 8.09 -5.06 -2.85
N ILE A 74 7.05 -4.25 -2.83
CA ILE A 74 6.95 -2.99 -3.58
C ILE A 74 7.24 -1.83 -2.62
N CYS A 75 8.28 -1.05 -2.90
CA CYS A 75 8.69 0.11 -2.11
C CYS A 75 8.62 1.39 -2.94
N CYS A 76 7.68 2.29 -2.64
CA CYS A 76 7.45 3.53 -3.37
C CYS A 76 7.82 4.75 -2.51
N ASP A 77 8.83 5.52 -2.90
CA ASP A 77 9.32 6.65 -2.11
C ASP A 77 8.52 7.96 -2.33
N GLY A 78 8.66 8.90 -1.40
CA GLY A 78 8.04 10.23 -1.49
C GLY A 78 8.72 11.11 -2.54
N THR A 79 8.01 12.06 -3.15
CA THR A 79 8.63 12.88 -4.22
C THR A 79 9.68 13.85 -3.70
N TRP A 80 10.72 14.06 -4.52
CA TRP A 80 12.02 14.62 -4.13
C TRP A 80 12.89 13.72 -3.24
N GLN A 81 12.43 12.52 -2.85
CA GLN A 81 13.28 11.47 -2.30
C GLN A 81 13.75 10.56 -3.43
N SER A 82 15.06 10.46 -3.60
CA SER A 82 15.66 9.55 -4.56
C SER A 82 16.98 9.05 -4.06
N SER A 83 17.03 7.74 -3.87
CA SER A 83 18.25 6.98 -3.60
C SER A 83 18.83 6.32 -4.84
N VAL A 84 18.28 6.66 -6.02
CA VAL A 84 18.76 6.22 -7.35
C VAL A 84 19.48 7.34 -8.12
N SER A 85 19.55 8.55 -7.55
CA SER A 85 20.36 9.63 -8.11
C SER A 85 21.83 9.45 -7.74
N GLY A 86 22.75 9.82 -8.63
CA GLY A 86 24.19 9.87 -8.31
C GLY A 86 24.59 10.99 -7.33
N GLN A 87 23.61 11.66 -6.71
CA GLN A 87 23.82 12.77 -5.76
C GLN A 87 23.75 12.26 -4.32
N GLN A 88 24.51 12.89 -3.44
CA GLN A 88 24.45 12.57 -2.01
C GLN A 88 23.07 12.93 -1.45
N ASN A 89 22.43 11.96 -0.78
CA ASN A 89 21.12 12.12 -0.17
C ASN A 89 21.10 11.51 1.24
N ILE A 90 20.05 11.81 2.00
CA ILE A 90 19.73 11.10 3.24
C ILE A 90 18.58 10.14 2.91
N PRO A 91 18.70 8.84 3.22
CA PRO A 91 17.68 7.88 2.84
C PRO A 91 16.38 8.13 3.59
N SER A 92 15.24 7.99 2.90
CA SER A 92 13.93 7.88 3.56
C SER A 92 13.79 6.55 4.29
N ASN A 93 12.76 6.41 5.10
CA ASN A 93 12.37 5.16 5.75
C ASN A 93 11.96 4.06 4.76
N VAL A 94 11.43 4.43 3.59
CA VAL A 94 11.17 3.46 2.50
C VAL A 94 12.48 2.96 1.91
N THR A 95 13.44 3.87 1.66
CA THR A 95 14.79 3.47 1.22
C THR A 95 15.47 2.57 2.26
N ARG A 96 15.42 2.96 3.54
CA ARG A 96 16.00 2.16 4.63
C ARG A 96 15.38 0.77 4.66
N LEU A 97 14.05 0.69 4.58
CA LEU A 97 13.34 -0.59 4.57
C LEU A 97 13.76 -1.46 3.38
N ALA A 98 13.73 -0.91 2.17
CA ALA A 98 14.13 -1.64 0.96
C ALA A 98 15.56 -2.22 1.05
N ARG A 99 16.49 -1.46 1.68
CA ARG A 99 17.88 -1.89 1.93
C ARG A 99 18.05 -2.83 3.13
N SER A 100 16.98 -3.05 3.90
CA SER A 100 16.98 -3.91 5.09
C SER A 100 16.31 -5.26 4.85
N VAL A 101 15.68 -5.46 3.69
CA VAL A 101 15.08 -6.75 3.33
C VAL A 101 16.20 -7.73 2.96
N ALA A 102 16.21 -8.91 3.60
CA ALA A 102 17.12 -9.98 3.22
C ALA A 102 16.73 -10.56 1.84
N LEU A 103 17.69 -11.09 1.09
CA LEU A 103 17.39 -11.64 -0.25
C LEU A 103 16.52 -12.90 -0.22
N THR A 104 16.52 -13.62 0.90
CA THR A 104 15.75 -14.84 1.13
C THR A 104 15.06 -14.79 2.49
N GLY A 105 13.91 -15.45 2.59
CA GLY A 105 13.19 -15.66 3.84
C GLY A 105 12.73 -17.10 4.00
N PHE A 106 11.91 -17.35 5.02
CA PHE A 106 11.33 -18.66 5.31
C PHE A 106 9.81 -18.59 5.29
N ILE A 107 9.18 -19.55 4.62
CA ILE A 107 7.74 -19.79 4.70
C ILE A 107 7.52 -20.96 5.65
N ARG A 108 6.80 -20.68 6.73
CA ARG A 108 6.40 -21.67 7.74
C ARG A 108 5.03 -22.22 7.36
N GLU A 109 4.95 -23.52 7.14
CA GLU A 109 3.68 -24.23 6.97
C GLU A 109 3.50 -25.20 8.15
N ASP A 110 2.31 -25.19 8.76
CA ASP A 110 2.03 -26.05 9.91
C ASP A 110 2.29 -27.53 9.58
N GLY A 111 3.16 -28.17 10.38
CA GLY A 111 3.52 -29.57 10.21
C GLY A 111 4.53 -29.87 9.09
N LYS A 112 5.16 -28.86 8.48
CA LYS A 112 6.23 -29.02 7.50
C LYS A 112 7.51 -28.27 7.90
N GLU A 113 8.64 -28.69 7.33
CA GLU A 113 9.90 -27.95 7.46
C GLU A 113 9.82 -26.58 6.79
N ASP A 114 10.48 -25.59 7.39
CA ASP A 114 10.57 -24.23 6.88
C ASP A 114 11.17 -24.25 5.45
N SER A 115 10.41 -23.77 4.49
CA SER A 115 10.86 -23.69 3.11
C SER A 115 11.49 -22.33 2.83
N ILE A 116 12.64 -22.33 2.14
CA ILE A 116 13.31 -21.09 1.74
C ILE A 116 12.51 -20.45 0.61
N CYS A 117 12.21 -19.16 0.75
CA CYS A 117 11.57 -18.34 -0.29
C CYS A 117 12.47 -17.18 -0.71
N GLN A 118 12.33 -16.78 -1.98
CA GLN A 118 12.96 -15.55 -2.47
C GLN A 118 12.17 -14.32 -2.01
N GLN A 119 12.87 -13.23 -1.71
CA GLN A 119 12.27 -11.93 -1.42
C GLN A 119 12.73 -10.92 -2.48
N VAL A 120 11.84 -10.60 -3.42
CA VAL A 120 12.12 -9.75 -4.57
C VAL A 120 11.65 -8.33 -4.26
N VAL A 121 12.58 -7.38 -4.21
CA VAL A 121 12.29 -5.97 -3.92
C VAL A 121 12.24 -5.16 -5.21
N PHE A 122 11.12 -4.49 -5.43
CA PHE A 122 10.97 -3.40 -6.40
C PHE A 122 11.03 -2.07 -5.65
N TYR A 123 11.92 -1.18 -6.06
CA TYR A 123 12.03 0.16 -5.49
C TYR A 123 11.75 1.22 -6.56
N SER A 124 10.71 2.02 -6.36
CA SER A 124 10.38 3.18 -7.18
C SER A 124 10.77 4.46 -6.44
N ALA A 125 11.64 5.26 -7.08
CA ALA A 125 12.00 6.58 -6.57
C ALA A 125 10.83 7.55 -6.75
N GLY A 126 10.73 8.54 -5.85
CA GLY A 126 9.58 9.45 -5.90
C GLY A 126 9.52 10.26 -7.20
N VAL A 127 8.30 10.60 -7.64
CA VAL A 127 8.03 11.40 -8.85
C VAL A 127 8.94 12.65 -8.93
N GLY A 128 9.51 12.93 -10.11
CA GLY A 128 10.38 14.12 -10.33
C GLY A 128 11.87 13.90 -10.03
N THR A 129 12.33 12.66 -9.89
CA THR A 129 13.72 12.33 -9.53
C THR A 129 14.58 11.75 -10.66
N GLY A 130 14.06 11.65 -11.88
CA GLY A 130 14.80 11.20 -13.06
C GLY A 130 16.05 12.05 -13.32
N GLY A 131 17.21 11.38 -13.44
CA GLY A 131 18.48 12.04 -13.72
C GLY A 131 18.60 12.47 -15.19
N GLY A 132 18.79 13.76 -15.44
CA GLY A 132 19.17 14.29 -16.76
C GLY A 132 18.30 15.41 -17.34
N VAL A 133 17.15 15.74 -16.74
CA VAL A 133 16.21 16.73 -17.32
C VAL A 133 16.25 18.08 -16.61
N ASN A 134 16.49 19.14 -17.40
CA ASN A 134 16.62 20.55 -16.99
C ASN A 134 15.40 21.03 -16.17
N ILE A 135 15.63 21.95 -15.23
CA ILE A 135 14.59 22.59 -14.38
C ILE A 135 13.38 23.11 -15.17
N LEU A 136 13.60 23.57 -16.40
CA LEU A 136 12.54 24.09 -17.27
C LEU A 136 11.69 22.98 -17.93
N GLU A 137 12.27 21.80 -18.19
CA GLU A 137 11.51 20.62 -18.67
C GLU A 137 10.80 19.88 -17.53
N ARG A 138 11.34 19.92 -16.30
CA ARG A 138 10.60 19.51 -15.08
C ARG A 138 9.30 20.29 -14.90
N GLY A 139 9.26 21.53 -15.38
CA GLY A 139 8.06 22.36 -15.46
C GLY A 139 7.14 22.05 -16.65
N ARG A 140 7.64 21.40 -17.72
CA ARG A 140 6.81 20.94 -18.86
C ARG A 140 6.25 19.54 -18.68
N GLN A 141 6.95 18.66 -17.96
CA GLN A 141 6.42 17.37 -17.47
C GLN A 141 5.48 17.54 -16.26
N ALA A 142 5.12 18.79 -15.92
CA ALA A 142 4.33 19.15 -14.76
C ALA A 142 2.81 18.95 -14.93
N THR A 143 2.38 17.93 -15.66
CA THR A 143 1.10 17.27 -15.36
C THR A 143 1.35 16.32 -14.19
N PHE A 144 1.35 16.88 -12.97
CA PHE A 144 1.68 16.18 -11.72
C PHE A 144 0.87 14.90 -11.45
N GLY A 145 -0.24 14.67 -12.16
CA GLY A 145 -1.02 13.44 -12.13
C GLY A 145 -0.45 12.30 -12.98
N ASP A 146 0.10 12.62 -14.15
CA ASP A 146 0.60 11.62 -15.11
C ASP A 146 1.78 10.84 -14.53
N GLY A 147 2.65 11.50 -13.76
CA GLY A 147 3.78 10.86 -13.10
C GLY A 147 3.39 9.89 -11.97
N LEU A 148 2.30 10.18 -11.25
CA LEU A 148 1.80 9.30 -10.18
C LEU A 148 1.11 8.06 -10.76
N VAL A 149 0.30 8.27 -11.81
CA VAL A 149 -0.31 7.19 -12.60
C VAL A 149 0.77 6.29 -13.21
N ALA A 150 1.82 6.88 -13.79
CA ALA A 150 2.95 6.12 -14.35
C ALA A 150 3.60 5.20 -13.30
N SER A 151 3.86 5.69 -12.08
CA SER A 151 4.41 4.87 -11.00
C SER A 151 3.46 3.74 -10.56
N VAL A 152 2.15 3.97 -10.55
CA VAL A 152 1.14 2.91 -10.28
C VAL A 152 1.18 1.83 -11.36
N ILE A 153 1.17 2.25 -12.64
CA ILE A 153 1.22 1.32 -13.79
C ILE A 153 2.54 0.54 -13.81
N GLU A 154 3.67 1.20 -13.54
CA GLU A 154 5.00 0.58 -13.49
C GLU A 154 5.06 -0.52 -12.42
N ALA A 155 4.60 -0.22 -11.20
CA ALA A 155 4.56 -1.19 -10.11
C ALA A 155 3.59 -2.35 -10.40
N TYR A 156 2.42 -2.08 -10.98
CA TYR A 156 1.47 -3.12 -11.37
C TYR A 156 2.04 -4.03 -12.47
N ASN A 157 2.67 -3.45 -13.49
CA ASN A 157 3.35 -4.19 -14.55
C ASN A 157 4.48 -5.08 -13.99
N PHE A 158 5.28 -4.56 -13.06
CA PHE A 158 6.30 -5.36 -12.37
C PHE A 158 5.69 -6.59 -11.69
N ILE A 159 4.55 -6.44 -11.01
CA ILE A 159 3.85 -7.55 -10.36
C ILE A 159 3.34 -8.54 -11.40
N VAL A 160 2.63 -8.08 -12.44
CA VAL A 160 2.10 -8.96 -13.50
C VAL A 160 3.20 -9.79 -14.15
N MET A 161 4.38 -9.21 -14.38
CA MET A 161 5.51 -9.89 -15.01
C MET A 161 6.24 -10.88 -14.09
N ASN A 162 6.12 -10.74 -12.77
CA ASN A 162 6.88 -11.54 -11.80
C ASN A 162 6.02 -12.46 -10.94
N TYR A 163 4.70 -12.26 -10.84
CA TYR A 163 3.83 -13.02 -9.96
C TYR A 163 3.62 -14.46 -10.47
N ALA A 164 3.84 -15.42 -9.58
CA ALA A 164 3.43 -16.81 -9.72
C ALA A 164 2.30 -17.11 -8.73
N PRO A 165 1.43 -18.11 -9.01
CA PRO A 165 0.35 -18.46 -8.11
C PRO A 165 0.84 -18.69 -6.67
N HIS A 166 0.16 -18.04 -5.73
CA HIS A 166 0.42 -18.08 -4.28
C HIS A 166 1.63 -17.28 -3.78
N ASP A 167 2.28 -16.49 -4.64
CA ASP A 167 3.24 -15.49 -4.16
C ASP A 167 2.57 -14.49 -3.21
N GLN A 168 3.35 -14.00 -2.26
CA GLN A 168 2.90 -13.06 -1.25
C GLN A 168 3.30 -11.63 -1.65
N LEU A 169 2.34 -10.70 -1.56
CA LEU A 169 2.54 -9.30 -1.92
C LEU A 169 2.67 -8.39 -0.70
N PHE A 170 3.64 -7.49 -0.73
CA PHE A 170 3.92 -6.51 0.32
C PHE A 170 4.10 -5.13 -0.30
N PHE A 171 3.49 -4.11 0.28
CA PHE A 171 3.53 -2.74 -0.23
C PHE A 171 4.00 -1.78 0.83
N PHE A 172 4.95 -0.93 0.48
CA PHE A 172 5.48 0.10 1.36
C PHE A 172 5.58 1.44 0.64
N GLY A 173 5.23 2.52 1.34
CA GLY A 173 5.46 3.84 0.76
C GLY A 173 5.42 5.00 1.74
N PHE A 174 5.98 6.13 1.31
CA PHE A 174 6.00 7.37 2.07
C PHE A 174 5.38 8.51 1.26
N SER A 175 4.53 9.35 1.88
CA SER A 175 3.97 10.54 1.24
C SER A 175 3.16 10.19 -0.02
N ARG A 176 3.52 10.74 -1.19
CA ARG A 176 2.95 10.34 -2.50
C ARG A 176 3.35 8.91 -2.91
N GLY A 177 4.47 8.40 -2.42
CA GLY A 177 4.80 6.98 -2.52
C GLY A 177 3.84 6.10 -1.72
N ALA A 178 3.33 6.57 -0.57
CA ALA A 178 2.28 5.89 0.18
C ALA A 178 0.96 5.88 -0.60
N TYR A 179 0.63 6.96 -1.31
CA TYR A 179 -0.47 6.97 -2.27
C TYR A 179 -0.27 5.90 -3.34
N THR A 180 0.90 5.86 -3.98
CA THR A 180 1.23 4.87 -5.02
C THR A 180 1.06 3.45 -4.49
N ALA A 181 1.66 3.14 -3.35
CA ALA A 181 1.58 1.81 -2.72
C ALA A 181 0.13 1.40 -2.42
N ARG A 182 -0.69 2.32 -1.88
CA ARG A 182 -2.10 2.08 -1.60
C ARG A 182 -2.93 1.93 -2.87
N SER A 183 -2.66 2.72 -3.90
CA SER A 183 -3.37 2.67 -5.18
C SER A 183 -3.07 1.39 -5.95
N VAL A 184 -1.82 0.92 -5.96
CA VAL A 184 -1.45 -0.38 -6.55
C VAL A 184 -2.11 -1.52 -5.76
N ALA A 185 -2.11 -1.44 -4.42
CA ALA A 185 -2.80 -2.42 -3.60
C ALA A 185 -4.31 -2.45 -3.91
N GLY A 186 -4.98 -1.30 -3.95
CA GLY A 186 -6.40 -1.22 -4.32
C GLY A 186 -6.69 -1.77 -5.73
N LEU A 187 -5.85 -1.42 -6.71
CA LEU A 187 -5.94 -1.94 -8.06
C LEU A 187 -5.88 -3.47 -8.08
N ILE A 188 -5.00 -4.08 -7.29
CA ILE A 188 -4.87 -5.54 -7.20
C ILE A 188 -6.07 -6.16 -6.47
N THR A 189 -6.59 -5.53 -5.42
CA THR A 189 -7.78 -6.08 -4.73
C THR A 189 -9.02 -6.02 -5.61
N ASP A 190 -9.12 -5.02 -6.48
CA ASP A 190 -10.31 -4.79 -7.31
C ASP A 190 -10.22 -5.53 -8.65
N ILE A 191 -9.08 -5.47 -9.34
CA ILE A 191 -8.88 -6.11 -10.65
C ILE A 191 -8.31 -7.53 -10.49
N GLY A 192 -7.40 -7.74 -9.57
CA GLY A 192 -6.53 -8.93 -9.52
C GLY A 192 -5.30 -8.78 -10.40
N ILE A 193 -4.56 -9.87 -10.57
CA ILE A 193 -3.33 -9.90 -11.39
C ILE A 193 -3.67 -10.52 -12.75
N ILE A 194 -3.70 -9.69 -13.80
CA ILE A 194 -3.96 -10.14 -15.17
C ILE A 194 -2.78 -10.94 -15.74
N GLN A 195 -2.99 -11.61 -16.87
CA GLN A 195 -1.89 -12.30 -17.55
C GLN A 195 -0.94 -11.29 -18.19
N PRO A 196 0.37 -11.60 -18.30
CA PRO A 196 1.34 -10.72 -18.95
C PRO A 196 0.94 -10.26 -20.35
N GLN A 197 0.29 -11.13 -21.14
CA GLN A 197 -0.15 -10.78 -22.50
C GLN A 197 -1.36 -9.85 -22.53
N GLU A 198 -2.08 -9.69 -21.42
CA GLU A 198 -3.24 -8.80 -21.29
C GLU A 198 -2.82 -7.36 -20.91
N MET A 199 -1.51 -7.13 -20.67
CA MET A 199 -0.99 -5.78 -20.41
C MET A 199 -1.18 -4.82 -21.59
N ASP A 200 -1.36 -5.33 -22.82
CA ASP A 200 -1.67 -4.51 -23.99
C ASP A 200 -3.06 -3.84 -23.88
N ASP A 201 -4.02 -4.52 -23.24
CA ASP A 201 -5.39 -4.04 -23.01
C ASP A 201 -5.54 -3.32 -21.66
N PHE A 202 -4.49 -3.35 -20.82
CA PHE A 202 -4.51 -2.77 -19.48
C PHE A 202 -4.84 -1.27 -19.43
N PRO A 203 -4.39 -0.39 -20.35
CA PRO A 203 -4.80 1.01 -20.35
C PRO A 203 -6.33 1.19 -20.38
N ALA A 204 -7.03 0.42 -21.20
CA ALA A 204 -8.49 0.49 -21.30
C ALA A 204 -9.18 -0.06 -20.03
N LEU A 205 -8.62 -1.11 -19.43
CA LEU A 205 -9.09 -1.65 -18.14
C LEU A 205 -8.85 -0.67 -16.99
N TYR A 206 -7.70 0.00 -16.97
CA TYR A 206 -7.36 1.02 -15.98
C TYR A 206 -8.25 2.26 -16.11
N ASP A 207 -8.55 2.70 -17.33
CA ASP A 207 -9.52 3.76 -17.59
C ASP A 207 -10.95 3.35 -17.20
N LEU A 208 -11.31 2.08 -17.40
CA LEU A 208 -12.58 1.53 -16.94
C LEU A 208 -12.66 1.57 -15.41
N TYR A 209 -11.60 1.13 -14.73
CA TYR A 209 -11.47 1.18 -13.27
C TYR A 209 -11.59 2.60 -12.73
N ARG A 210 -10.86 3.57 -13.31
CA ARG A 210 -10.88 4.98 -12.88
C ARG A 210 -12.23 5.67 -13.09
N ARG A 211 -12.91 5.36 -14.20
CA ARG A 211 -14.23 5.93 -14.51
C ARG A 211 -15.34 5.38 -13.64
N HIS A 212 -15.11 4.27 -12.92
CA HIS A 212 -16.07 3.73 -11.97
C HIS A 212 -16.14 4.65 -10.73
N GLY A 213 -16.89 5.75 -10.87
CA GLY A 213 -16.90 6.93 -10.01
C GLY A 213 -17.61 6.79 -8.66
N HIS A 214 -17.59 5.60 -8.05
CA HIS A 214 -18.08 5.41 -6.68
C HIS A 214 -16.91 5.21 -5.73
N ASN A 215 -17.00 5.83 -4.54
CA ASN A 215 -16.09 5.66 -3.39
C ASN A 215 -16.01 4.22 -2.85
N ASP A 216 -16.53 3.24 -3.60
CA ASP A 216 -16.63 1.86 -3.20
C ASP A 216 -16.10 0.95 -4.31
N SER A 217 -14.76 0.98 -4.44
CA SER A 217 -14.01 0.20 -5.41
C SER A 217 -14.24 -1.32 -5.28
N PHE A 218 -14.76 -1.77 -4.14
CA PHE A 218 -15.21 -3.14 -3.90
C PHE A 218 -16.34 -3.57 -4.87
N ASN A 219 -17.22 -2.64 -5.25
CA ASN A 219 -18.32 -2.89 -6.19
C ASN A 219 -17.91 -2.81 -7.67
N PHE A 220 -16.68 -2.38 -7.98
CA PHE A 220 -16.19 -2.35 -9.37
C PHE A 220 -16.39 -3.71 -10.06
N ARG A 221 -16.14 -4.79 -9.34
CA ARG A 221 -16.22 -6.16 -9.87
C ARG A 221 -17.64 -6.62 -10.16
N SER A 222 -18.63 -6.13 -9.42
CA SER A 222 -20.03 -6.45 -9.64
C SER A 222 -20.67 -5.57 -10.72
N SER A 223 -19.94 -4.56 -11.20
CA SER A 223 -20.42 -3.65 -12.25
C SER A 223 -20.69 -4.36 -13.57
N LYS A 224 -21.64 -3.79 -14.31
CA LYS A 224 -21.98 -4.24 -15.65
C LYS A 224 -20.79 -4.08 -16.60
N GLU A 225 -20.07 -2.97 -16.50
CA GLU A 225 -18.99 -2.64 -17.40
C GLU A 225 -17.81 -3.60 -17.21
N TYR A 226 -17.47 -3.95 -15.96
CA TYR A 226 -16.47 -4.99 -15.71
C TYR A 226 -16.95 -6.38 -16.14
N ARG A 227 -18.23 -6.71 -15.93
CA ARG A 227 -18.82 -7.95 -16.47
C ARG A 227 -18.66 -8.02 -17.99
N GLN A 228 -18.98 -6.95 -18.70
CA GLN A 228 -18.84 -6.84 -20.16
C GLN A 228 -17.37 -6.91 -20.60
N TRP A 229 -16.44 -6.34 -19.82
CA TRP A 229 -15.00 -6.49 -20.05
C TRP A 229 -14.59 -7.96 -20.05
N ILE A 230 -15.07 -8.73 -19.07
CA ILE A 230 -14.78 -10.15 -18.93
C ILE A 230 -15.52 -10.99 -19.97
N THR A 231 -16.81 -10.77 -20.18
CA THR A 231 -17.65 -11.62 -21.05
C THR A 231 -17.66 -11.22 -22.52
N GLY A 232 -17.17 -10.02 -22.85
CA GLY A 232 -17.26 -9.41 -24.17
C GLY A 232 -18.66 -8.86 -24.48
N VAL A 233 -18.73 -8.06 -25.55
CA VAL A 233 -19.96 -7.49 -26.14
C VAL A 233 -20.02 -7.86 -27.62
N ARG A 234 -21.13 -8.47 -28.05
CA ARG A 234 -21.32 -8.92 -29.43
C ARG A 234 -21.92 -7.82 -30.31
N ALA A 235 -21.52 -7.78 -31.58
CA ALA A 235 -22.05 -6.86 -32.58
C ALA A 235 -23.54 -7.10 -32.84
N GLN A 236 -24.32 -6.01 -32.87
CA GLN A 236 -25.78 -6.04 -33.04
C GLN A 236 -26.17 -6.76 -34.34
N GLY A 237 -27.05 -7.78 -34.25
CA GLY A 237 -27.52 -8.57 -35.40
C GLY A 237 -26.59 -9.70 -35.87
N LEU A 238 -25.40 -9.85 -35.29
CA LEU A 238 -24.50 -11.00 -35.48
C LEU A 238 -24.49 -11.97 -34.30
N GLU A 239 -25.45 -11.81 -33.39
CA GLU A 239 -25.61 -12.58 -32.16
C GLU A 239 -25.68 -14.10 -32.41
N TYR A 240 -26.07 -14.53 -33.64
CA TYR A 240 -26.56 -15.90 -33.90
C TYR A 240 -26.14 -16.57 -35.22
N ARG A 241 -25.08 -16.15 -35.92
CA ARG A 241 -24.64 -16.91 -37.10
C ARG A 241 -23.79 -18.14 -36.71
N GLN A 242 -24.42 -19.32 -36.79
CA GLN A 242 -23.70 -20.60 -36.86
C GLN A 242 -23.02 -20.72 -38.23
N GLY A 243 -21.72 -21.00 -38.24
CA GLY A 243 -21.00 -21.33 -39.47
C GLY A 243 -19.59 -20.77 -39.50
N HIS A 244 -18.65 -21.69 -39.70
CA HIS A 244 -17.21 -21.58 -39.86
C HIS A 244 -16.61 -20.24 -40.40
N GLU A 245 -15.46 -19.90 -39.79
CA GLU A 245 -14.27 -19.29 -40.41
C GLU A 245 -14.12 -17.77 -40.60
N GLN A 246 -14.86 -16.94 -39.86
CA GLN A 246 -14.44 -15.55 -39.64
C GLN A 246 -14.53 -15.14 -38.15
N GLU A 247 -13.69 -15.78 -37.33
CA GLU A 247 -13.71 -15.70 -35.85
C GLU A 247 -13.52 -14.29 -35.23
N ASN A 248 -13.20 -13.25 -36.01
CA ASN A 248 -12.84 -11.93 -35.48
C ASN A 248 -13.86 -10.79 -35.72
N HIS A 249 -14.92 -10.98 -36.50
CA HIS A 249 -15.83 -9.88 -36.91
C HIS A 249 -17.15 -9.77 -36.13
N HIS A 250 -17.28 -10.49 -35.01
CA HIS A 250 -18.56 -10.63 -34.28
C HIS A 250 -18.58 -9.95 -32.89
N TRP A 251 -17.50 -9.29 -32.51
CA TRP A 251 -17.34 -8.65 -31.21
C TRP A 251 -17.17 -7.14 -31.36
N ASP A 252 -18.06 -6.37 -30.74
CA ASP A 252 -17.82 -4.94 -30.50
C ASP A 252 -16.77 -4.77 -29.42
N GLN A 253 -16.72 -5.70 -28.46
CA GLN A 253 -15.68 -5.80 -27.43
C GLN A 253 -15.33 -7.27 -27.20
N LYS A 254 -14.05 -7.63 -27.32
CA LYS A 254 -13.60 -9.01 -27.09
C LYS A 254 -13.59 -9.35 -25.58
N PRO A 255 -13.88 -10.61 -25.21
CA PRO A 255 -13.79 -11.07 -23.82
C PRO A 255 -12.34 -11.14 -23.33
N HIS A 256 -12.14 -10.92 -22.03
CA HIS A 256 -10.83 -11.01 -21.35
C HIS A 256 -10.85 -12.10 -20.27
N ASN A 257 -9.69 -12.53 -19.78
CA ASN A 257 -9.65 -13.50 -18.70
C ASN A 257 -10.03 -12.85 -17.36
N LEU A 258 -10.88 -13.53 -16.59
CA LEU A 258 -11.13 -13.15 -15.21
C LEU A 258 -9.92 -13.56 -14.37
N PRO A 259 -9.22 -12.63 -13.70
CA PRO A 259 -8.11 -13.02 -12.85
C PRO A 259 -8.59 -13.90 -11.69
N PRO A 260 -7.87 -14.98 -11.33
CA PRO A 260 -8.27 -15.87 -10.25
C PRO A 260 -8.38 -15.16 -8.90
N GLU A 261 -9.30 -15.62 -8.05
CA GLU A 261 -9.65 -14.93 -6.81
C GLU A 261 -8.51 -14.78 -5.81
N PHE A 262 -7.66 -15.80 -5.72
CA PHE A 262 -6.50 -15.79 -4.82
C PHE A 262 -5.46 -14.73 -5.20
N THR A 263 -5.45 -14.22 -6.44
CA THR A 263 -4.47 -13.19 -6.89
C THR A 263 -4.72 -11.81 -6.28
N ARG A 264 -5.89 -11.61 -5.67
CA ARG A 264 -6.32 -10.33 -5.07
C ARG A 264 -5.83 -10.15 -3.64
N ALA A 265 -5.34 -11.22 -3.00
CA ALA A 265 -4.91 -11.20 -1.61
C ALA A 265 -3.56 -10.48 -1.45
N ILE A 266 -3.50 -9.58 -0.49
CA ILE A 266 -2.30 -8.81 -0.13
C ILE A 266 -1.97 -9.08 1.32
N GLU A 267 -0.70 -9.40 1.59
CA GLU A 267 -0.28 -9.75 2.94
C GLU A 267 -0.13 -8.49 3.81
N VAL A 268 0.64 -7.50 3.35
CA VAL A 268 0.89 -6.28 4.11
C VAL A 268 0.87 -5.04 3.22
N VAL A 269 0.25 -3.95 3.72
CA VAL A 269 0.47 -2.59 3.24
C VAL A 269 0.94 -1.71 4.40
N GLY A 270 2.19 -1.27 4.37
CA GLY A 270 2.83 -0.44 5.39
C GLY A 270 3.18 0.96 4.86
N VAL A 271 2.55 2.01 5.37
CA VAL A 271 2.74 3.37 4.84
C VAL A 271 3.22 4.36 5.91
N PHE A 272 4.02 5.33 5.45
CA PHE A 272 4.47 6.48 6.22
C PHE A 272 3.76 7.73 5.70
N ASP A 273 3.02 8.38 6.59
CA ASP A 273 2.35 9.66 6.45
C ASP A 273 1.69 9.91 5.08
N THR A 274 0.64 9.15 4.78
CA THR A 274 -0.08 9.25 3.51
C THR A 274 -0.75 10.61 3.36
N VAL A 275 -0.54 11.27 2.22
CA VAL A 275 -1.22 12.52 1.84
C VAL A 275 -2.01 12.32 0.55
N GLY A 276 -3.28 12.71 0.56
CA GLY A 276 -4.14 12.72 -0.63
C GLY A 276 -3.60 13.78 -1.60
N SER A 277 -3.47 13.44 -2.88
CA SER A 277 -2.70 14.21 -3.88
C SER A 277 -3.28 15.59 -4.25
N LEU A 278 -3.32 16.52 -3.30
CA LEU A 278 -3.65 17.93 -3.53
C LEU A 278 -2.47 18.84 -3.19
N GLY A 279 -1.72 19.21 -4.22
CA GLY A 279 -0.95 20.46 -4.28
C GLY A 279 0.56 20.36 -4.04
N VAL A 280 1.33 20.88 -5.00
CA VAL A 280 2.74 21.24 -4.82
C VAL A 280 2.80 22.56 -4.03
N PRO A 281 3.62 22.67 -2.98
CA PRO A 281 3.86 23.96 -2.33
C PRO A 281 4.50 24.93 -3.32
N GLY A 282 3.82 26.05 -3.61
CA GLY A 282 4.32 27.15 -4.45
C GLY A 282 3.50 27.50 -5.70
N LEU A 283 2.47 26.71 -6.04
CA LEU A 283 1.60 26.94 -7.22
C LEU A 283 0.11 27.14 -6.86
N THR A 284 -0.16 27.79 -5.73
CA THR A 284 -1.53 27.97 -5.19
C THR A 284 -2.46 28.85 -6.03
N TRP A 285 -1.93 29.67 -6.95
CA TRP A 285 -2.75 30.57 -7.77
C TRP A 285 -3.40 29.89 -9.00
N THR A 286 -2.98 28.68 -9.37
CA THR A 286 -3.56 27.94 -10.53
C THR A 286 -4.65 26.93 -10.13
N GLN A 287 -4.85 26.67 -8.82
CA GLN A 287 -5.78 25.65 -8.32
C GLN A 287 -7.24 25.92 -8.71
N SER A 288 -7.68 27.16 -8.77
CA SER A 288 -9.07 27.50 -9.17
C SER A 288 -9.33 27.35 -10.67
N ALA A 289 -8.29 27.35 -11.51
CA ALA A 289 -8.40 27.17 -12.95
C ALA A 289 -8.37 25.69 -13.35
N THR A 290 -7.52 24.88 -12.70
CA THR A 290 -7.39 23.45 -12.99
C THR A 290 -8.65 22.65 -12.63
N THR A 291 -9.30 22.94 -11.50
CA THR A 291 -10.53 22.25 -11.09
C THR A 291 -11.74 22.62 -11.98
N LYS A 292 -11.74 23.81 -12.59
CA LYS A 292 -12.78 24.21 -13.56
C LYS A 292 -12.56 23.58 -14.94
N ILE A 293 -11.30 23.40 -15.35
CA ILE A 293 -10.94 22.74 -16.63
C ILE A 293 -11.19 21.23 -16.56
N ALA A 294 -10.88 20.58 -15.43
CA ALA A 294 -11.17 19.16 -15.20
C ALA A 294 -12.68 18.83 -15.34
N ARG A 295 -13.56 19.75 -14.93
CA ARG A 295 -15.02 19.62 -15.11
C ARG A 295 -15.52 19.91 -16.53
N LEU A 296 -14.75 20.63 -17.35
CA LEU A 296 -15.15 21.06 -18.69
C LEU A 296 -14.56 20.19 -19.81
N ALA A 297 -13.53 19.38 -19.54
CA ALA A 297 -12.89 18.52 -20.54
C ALA A 297 -12.41 17.17 -19.96
N PRO A 298 -13.32 16.21 -19.71
CA PRO A 298 -12.98 14.88 -19.17
C PRO A 298 -12.02 14.07 -20.05
N TRP A 299 -11.89 14.41 -21.35
CA TRP A 299 -11.01 13.72 -22.29
C TRP A 299 -9.52 14.11 -22.15
N LEU A 300 -9.19 15.12 -21.34
CA LEU A 300 -7.81 15.57 -21.12
C LEU A 300 -7.08 14.78 -20.01
N GLY A 301 -7.71 13.77 -19.42
CA GLY A 301 -7.07 12.84 -18.46
C GLY A 301 -6.68 13.43 -17.12
N VAL A 302 -7.02 14.70 -16.86
CA VAL A 302 -6.76 15.38 -15.58
C VAL A 302 -7.89 15.06 -14.60
N ASP A 303 -7.91 13.84 -14.09
CA ASP A 303 -8.82 13.48 -13.00
C ASP A 303 -8.44 14.23 -11.72
N ASP A 304 -9.44 14.56 -10.90
CA ASP A 304 -9.27 15.08 -9.54
C ASP A 304 -8.39 14.09 -8.75
N LEU A 305 -7.12 14.46 -8.55
CA LEU A 305 -6.08 13.67 -7.88
C LEU A 305 -6.38 13.54 -6.36
N GLY A 306 -7.50 12.93 -5.99
CA GLY A 306 -7.81 12.43 -4.65
C GLY A 306 -7.63 10.91 -4.58
N PHE A 307 -7.72 10.34 -3.39
CA PHE A 307 -7.92 8.89 -3.26
C PHE A 307 -9.32 8.54 -3.78
N HIS A 308 -9.42 7.57 -4.69
CA HIS A 308 -10.71 7.04 -5.14
C HIS A 308 -11.44 6.27 -4.01
N ASN A 309 -10.71 5.73 -3.01
CA ASN A 309 -11.29 5.02 -1.86
C ASN A 309 -10.37 5.04 -0.62
N PRO A 310 -10.73 5.68 0.50
CA PRO A 310 -9.98 5.60 1.76
C PRO A 310 -10.33 4.35 2.59
N SER A 311 -11.33 3.56 2.21
CA SER A 311 -11.72 2.33 2.89
C SER A 311 -10.69 1.23 2.66
N LEU A 312 -10.37 0.48 3.72
CA LEU A 312 -9.43 -0.63 3.65
C LEU A 312 -10.10 -1.85 3.04
N SER A 313 -9.60 -2.31 1.89
CA SER A 313 -10.05 -3.55 1.26
C SER A 313 -9.83 -4.74 2.19
N ARG A 314 -10.84 -5.62 2.30
CA ARG A 314 -10.76 -6.85 3.11
C ARG A 314 -9.74 -7.87 2.59
N TYR A 315 -9.26 -7.72 1.35
CA TYR A 315 -8.18 -8.54 0.79
C TYR A 315 -6.79 -8.15 1.31
N ILE A 316 -6.66 -6.99 1.96
CA ILE A 316 -5.43 -6.57 2.63
C ILE A 316 -5.46 -7.13 4.06
N LYS A 317 -4.64 -8.14 4.34
CA LYS A 317 -4.66 -8.80 5.66
C LYS A 317 -4.12 -7.90 6.77
N HIS A 318 -3.02 -7.19 6.52
CA HIS A 318 -2.37 -6.32 7.50
C HIS A 318 -2.10 -4.93 6.92
N ALA A 319 -2.60 -3.90 7.58
CA ALA A 319 -2.45 -2.50 7.18
C ALA A 319 -1.85 -1.68 8.32
N TYR A 320 -0.66 -1.13 8.09
CA TYR A 320 0.11 -0.37 9.07
C TYR A 320 0.35 1.05 8.56
N HIS A 321 0.02 2.07 9.35
CA HIS A 321 0.20 3.47 8.96
C HIS A 321 0.88 4.26 10.08
N ALA A 322 2.10 4.76 9.83
CA ALA A 322 2.75 5.74 10.72
C ALA A 322 2.35 7.15 10.30
N ILE A 323 1.92 8.00 11.23
CA ILE A 323 1.33 9.31 10.92
C ILE A 323 2.00 10.42 11.72
N ALA A 324 2.23 11.57 11.08
CA ALA A 324 2.81 12.75 11.69
C ALA A 324 1.76 13.50 12.53
N LEU A 325 2.04 13.69 13.82
CA LEU A 325 1.16 14.41 14.75
C LEU A 325 1.28 15.93 14.58
N ASP A 326 2.49 16.46 14.35
CA ASP A 326 2.75 17.92 14.34
C ASP A 326 2.64 18.56 12.95
N GLU A 327 2.31 17.76 11.92
CA GLU A 327 2.03 18.27 10.59
C GLU A 327 0.69 19.03 10.57
N HIS A 328 0.66 20.17 9.90
CA HIS A 328 -0.51 21.04 9.88
C HIS A 328 -0.69 21.79 8.56
N ARG A 329 0.17 21.55 7.57
CA ARG A 329 0.05 22.20 6.26
C ARG A 329 -1.13 21.58 5.52
N GLN A 330 -2.05 22.40 5.02
CA GLN A 330 -3.25 21.96 4.30
C GLN A 330 -2.97 20.94 3.17
N PRO A 331 -1.94 21.12 2.30
CA PRO A 331 -1.57 20.13 1.28
C PRO A 331 -1.09 18.78 1.84
N PHE A 332 -0.80 18.72 3.13
CA PHE A 332 -0.38 17.53 3.86
C PHE A 332 -1.46 17.07 4.84
N THR A 333 -2.74 17.28 4.51
CA THR A 333 -3.85 16.66 5.26
C THR A 333 -3.71 15.13 5.21
N PRO A 334 -3.78 14.42 6.35
CA PRO A 334 -3.54 12.99 6.38
C PRO A 334 -4.71 12.24 5.75
N THR A 335 -4.40 11.22 4.96
CA THR A 335 -5.42 10.29 4.46
C THR A 335 -5.39 9.01 5.28
N LEU A 336 -6.23 8.94 6.31
CA LEU A 336 -6.40 7.73 7.12
C LEU A 336 -7.12 6.63 6.33
N TRP A 337 -6.82 5.38 6.66
CA TRP A 337 -7.70 4.27 6.32
C TRP A 337 -8.92 4.24 7.23
N ARG A 338 -9.99 3.64 6.71
CA ARG A 338 -11.20 3.33 7.46
C ARG A 338 -11.54 1.87 7.27
N LEU A 339 -11.88 1.18 8.36
CA LEU A 339 -12.47 -0.14 8.24
C LEU A 339 -13.83 0.01 7.54
N PRO A 340 -14.14 -0.87 6.58
CA PRO A 340 -15.40 -0.80 5.86
C PRO A 340 -16.56 -0.95 6.84
N LEU A 341 -17.63 -0.18 6.64
CA LEU A 341 -18.86 -0.40 7.40
C LEU A 341 -19.38 -1.81 7.09
N GLN A 342 -20.14 -2.40 8.02
CA GLN A 342 -20.60 -3.80 7.93
C GLN A 342 -21.39 -4.10 6.63
N LYS A 343 -21.98 -3.06 6.01
CA LYS A 343 -22.70 -3.12 4.73
C LYS A 343 -21.82 -2.82 3.50
N GLU A 344 -20.64 -2.23 3.68
CA GLU A 344 -19.83 -1.69 2.58
C GLU A 344 -18.89 -2.70 1.95
N GLN A 345 -18.52 -3.80 2.61
CA GLN A 345 -17.62 -4.82 2.03
C GLN A 345 -17.87 -6.23 2.58
N CYS A 346 -19.10 -6.52 3.00
CA CYS A 346 -19.50 -7.88 3.34
C CYS A 346 -20.30 -8.45 2.17
N PRO A 347 -19.73 -9.35 1.35
CA PRO A 347 -20.53 -10.03 0.35
C PRO A 347 -21.65 -10.79 1.06
N ASP A 348 -22.85 -10.76 0.50
CA ASP A 348 -23.94 -11.58 1.00
C ASP A 348 -23.50 -13.05 0.94
N CYS A 349 -23.60 -13.75 2.07
CA CYS A 349 -23.32 -15.18 2.13
C CYS A 349 -24.45 -15.93 1.41
N TYR A 350 -24.47 -15.91 0.08
CA TYR A 350 -25.43 -16.70 -0.70
C TYR A 350 -25.32 -18.15 -0.23
N GLY A 351 -26.43 -18.72 0.22
CA GLY A 351 -26.50 -20.11 0.65
C GLY A 351 -26.24 -21.12 -0.49
N GLN A 352 -26.23 -20.65 -1.74
CA GLN A 352 -25.95 -21.48 -2.91
C GLN A 352 -24.44 -21.66 -3.13
N PRO A 353 -23.96 -22.89 -3.41
CA PRO A 353 -22.56 -23.14 -3.74
C PRO A 353 -22.11 -22.40 -5.00
N LYS A 354 -20.84 -21.93 -5.02
CA LYS A 354 -20.19 -21.28 -6.18
C LYS A 354 -20.48 -21.98 -7.51
N GLY A 355 -20.34 -23.31 -7.54
CA GLY A 355 -20.56 -24.10 -8.76
C GLY A 355 -21.99 -24.01 -9.31
N GLN A 356 -23.01 -23.83 -8.46
CA GLN A 356 -24.40 -23.66 -8.89
C GLN A 356 -24.64 -22.25 -9.46
N LEU A 357 -24.12 -21.22 -8.79
CA LEU A 357 -24.19 -19.83 -9.27
C LEU A 357 -23.49 -19.69 -10.62
N ALA A 358 -22.31 -20.30 -10.77
CA ALA A 358 -21.59 -20.33 -12.04
C ALA A 358 -22.40 -21.03 -13.15
N LYS A 359 -23.06 -22.16 -12.85
CA LYS A 359 -23.96 -22.85 -13.80
C LYS A 359 -25.16 -21.98 -14.19
N LYS A 360 -25.77 -21.29 -13.22
CA LYS A 360 -26.89 -20.37 -13.46
C LYS A 360 -26.44 -19.21 -14.36
N PHE A 361 -25.36 -18.51 -14.01
CA PHE A 361 -24.83 -17.41 -14.81
C PHE A 361 -24.51 -17.86 -16.25
N ARG A 362 -23.85 -19.01 -16.42
CA ARG A 362 -23.58 -19.60 -17.75
C ARG A 362 -24.86 -19.88 -18.54
N SER A 363 -25.92 -20.38 -17.90
CA SER A 363 -27.20 -20.63 -18.60
C SER A 363 -27.83 -19.34 -19.14
N LEU A 364 -27.67 -18.23 -18.42
CA LEU A 364 -28.18 -16.92 -18.83
C LEU A 364 -27.38 -16.31 -19.98
N LEU A 365 -26.08 -16.61 -20.09
CA LEU A 365 -25.20 -16.19 -21.19
C LEU A 365 -25.37 -17.01 -22.48
N LYS A 366 -26.08 -18.15 -22.45
CA LYS A 366 -26.27 -18.98 -23.64
C LYS A 366 -27.04 -18.23 -24.72
N ALA A 367 -26.69 -18.48 -25.99
CA ALA A 367 -27.29 -17.82 -27.15
C ALA A 367 -28.83 -17.83 -27.16
N ASN A 368 -29.48 -18.93 -26.74
CA ASN A 368 -30.94 -19.04 -26.77
C ASN A 368 -31.64 -18.49 -25.51
N SER A 369 -30.89 -17.85 -24.60
CA SER A 369 -31.42 -17.26 -23.38
C SER A 369 -32.16 -15.96 -23.68
N LYS A 370 -33.36 -15.77 -23.09
CA LYS A 370 -34.09 -14.49 -23.10
C LYS A 370 -33.77 -13.65 -21.86
N ALA A 371 -32.63 -13.89 -21.21
CA ALA A 371 -32.25 -13.20 -20.00
C ALA A 371 -32.14 -11.70 -20.23
N THR A 372 -32.78 -10.94 -19.34
CA THR A 372 -32.65 -9.49 -19.29
C THR A 372 -31.28 -9.09 -18.76
N GLU A 373 -30.87 -7.85 -19.02
CA GLU A 373 -29.62 -7.28 -18.50
C GLU A 373 -29.59 -7.27 -16.96
N ASP A 374 -30.74 -7.07 -16.32
CA ASP A 374 -30.89 -7.11 -14.86
C ASP A 374 -30.67 -8.52 -14.31
N GLU A 375 -31.24 -9.56 -14.96
CA GLU A 375 -31.02 -10.96 -14.56
C GLU A 375 -29.55 -11.37 -14.71
N LEU A 376 -28.88 -10.92 -15.78
CA LEU A 376 -27.45 -11.16 -15.99
C LEU A 376 -26.60 -10.47 -14.93
N SER A 377 -26.89 -9.21 -14.64
CA SER A 377 -26.16 -8.43 -13.65
C SER A 377 -26.35 -8.99 -12.23
N GLN A 378 -27.56 -9.41 -11.87
CA GLN A 378 -27.83 -10.07 -10.59
C GLN A 378 -27.11 -11.42 -10.47
N ALA A 379 -27.12 -12.24 -11.52
CA ALA A 379 -26.44 -13.53 -11.50
C ALA A 379 -24.91 -13.38 -11.44
N TRP A 380 -24.35 -12.37 -12.14
CA TRP A 380 -22.93 -12.02 -12.06
C TRP A 380 -22.55 -11.54 -10.66
N LYS A 381 -23.31 -10.58 -10.12
CA LYS A 381 -23.10 -10.05 -8.77
C LYS A 381 -23.11 -11.18 -7.73
N ALA A 382 -24.11 -12.06 -7.77
CA ALA A 382 -24.18 -13.19 -6.85
C ALA A 382 -22.98 -14.15 -6.96
N LEU A 383 -22.50 -14.41 -8.18
CA LEU A 383 -21.31 -15.24 -8.40
C LEU A 383 -20.06 -14.58 -7.80
N ILE A 384 -19.83 -13.30 -8.11
CA ILE A 384 -18.68 -12.55 -7.61
C ILE A 384 -18.71 -12.46 -6.09
N GLU A 385 -19.83 -12.05 -5.50
CA GLU A 385 -19.98 -11.97 -4.04
C GLU A 385 -19.72 -13.33 -3.37
N ARG A 386 -20.17 -14.43 -3.97
CA ARG A 386 -19.85 -15.77 -3.45
C ARG A 386 -18.35 -16.09 -3.52
N GLU A 387 -17.68 -15.79 -4.63
CA GLU A 387 -16.23 -16.01 -4.76
C GLU A 387 -15.45 -15.19 -3.73
N MET A 388 -15.86 -13.95 -3.51
CA MET A 388 -15.26 -13.07 -2.51
C MET A 388 -15.47 -13.62 -1.10
N ALA A 389 -16.69 -14.07 -0.77
CA ALA A 389 -17.01 -14.67 0.52
C ALA A 389 -16.17 -15.93 0.79
N ASP A 390 -16.02 -16.80 -0.21
CA ASP A 390 -15.21 -18.02 -0.12
C ASP A 390 -13.72 -17.70 0.10
N GLN A 391 -13.18 -16.68 -0.59
CA GLN A 391 -11.77 -16.27 -0.45
C GLN A 391 -11.47 -15.57 0.88
N LEU A 392 -12.38 -14.73 1.36
CA LEU A 392 -12.20 -14.00 2.62
C LEU A 392 -12.39 -14.91 3.84
N ASN A 393 -13.19 -15.98 3.73
CA ASN A 393 -13.39 -16.99 4.77
C ASN A 393 -13.68 -16.42 6.18
N GLY A 394 -14.32 -15.25 6.27
CA GLY A 394 -14.59 -14.57 7.53
C GLY A 394 -13.43 -13.78 8.14
N ASP A 395 -12.24 -13.80 7.52
CA ASP A 395 -11.08 -13.03 7.94
C ASP A 395 -11.39 -11.52 7.96
N GLN A 396 -10.76 -10.85 8.92
CA GLN A 396 -10.87 -9.41 9.12
C GLN A 396 -9.49 -8.78 8.99
N PRO A 397 -9.36 -7.66 8.29
CA PRO A 397 -8.09 -6.98 8.13
C PRO A 397 -7.60 -6.42 9.48
N GLU A 398 -6.32 -6.60 9.79
CA GLU A 398 -5.67 -5.92 10.91
C GLU A 398 -5.27 -4.51 10.47
N LEU A 399 -6.05 -3.50 10.86
CA LEU A 399 -5.70 -2.09 10.68
C LEU A 399 -5.08 -1.50 11.96
N ARG A 400 -3.88 -0.92 11.85
CA ARG A 400 -3.25 -0.11 12.91
C ARG A 400 -2.70 1.20 12.35
N GLN A 401 -3.15 2.32 12.91
CA GLN A 401 -2.73 3.66 12.50
C GLN A 401 -2.15 4.42 13.70
N VAL A 402 -0.83 4.68 13.70
CA VAL A 402 -0.12 5.18 14.88
C VAL A 402 0.40 6.59 14.65
N TRP A 403 0.04 7.50 15.56
CA TRP A 403 0.51 8.88 15.59
C TRP A 403 1.86 9.00 16.28
N PHE A 404 2.83 9.61 15.61
CA PHE A 404 4.19 9.86 16.10
C PHE A 404 4.46 11.37 16.19
N PRO A 405 5.34 11.83 17.09
CA PRO A 405 5.75 13.23 17.12
C PRO A 405 6.48 13.60 15.83
N GLY A 406 6.52 14.88 15.49
CA GLY A 406 7.16 15.40 14.29
C GLY A 406 6.18 15.72 13.15
N GLY A 407 6.70 16.46 12.17
CA GLY A 407 5.99 16.76 10.92
C GLY A 407 6.20 15.66 9.86
N HIS A 408 5.68 15.87 8.65
CA HIS A 408 5.70 14.87 7.57
C HIS A 408 7.06 14.19 7.34
N ILE A 409 8.14 14.98 7.28
CA ILE A 409 9.51 14.46 7.03
C ILE A 409 10.08 13.70 8.24
N ASN A 410 9.62 13.99 9.45
CA ASN A 410 10.06 13.28 10.65
C ASN A 410 9.47 11.86 10.73
N ILE A 411 8.47 11.53 9.91
CA ILE A 411 7.88 10.19 9.84
C ILE A 411 8.37 9.42 8.62
N GLY A 412 8.52 10.10 7.48
CA GLY A 412 9.08 9.48 6.28
C GLY A 412 10.60 9.39 6.25
N GLY A 413 11.30 10.23 7.01
CA GLY A 413 12.76 10.37 6.93
C GLY A 413 13.26 11.00 5.62
N GLY A 414 14.57 11.19 5.56
CA GLY A 414 15.28 11.65 4.37
C GLY A 414 15.36 13.17 4.25
N ASN A 415 15.54 13.91 5.34
CA ASN A 415 15.57 15.37 5.26
C ASN A 415 16.87 15.91 4.61
N PRO A 416 16.85 16.42 3.36
CA PRO A 416 18.07 16.90 2.72
C PRO A 416 18.61 18.20 3.36
N GLY A 417 17.79 18.92 4.14
CA GLY A 417 18.18 20.14 4.83
C GLY A 417 19.39 19.97 5.76
N LEU A 418 19.57 18.76 6.31
CA LEU A 418 20.74 18.40 7.11
C LEU A 418 22.06 18.55 6.34
N LEU A 419 22.07 18.20 5.04
CA LEU A 419 23.27 18.33 4.20
C LEU A 419 23.66 19.79 3.93
N TYR A 420 22.74 20.72 4.14
CA TYR A 420 22.94 22.16 3.93
C TYR A 420 23.18 22.93 5.24
N GLY A 421 23.41 22.23 6.36
CA GLY A 421 23.74 22.84 7.65
C GLY A 421 22.56 23.48 8.38
N PHE A 422 21.33 23.12 8.02
CA PHE A 422 20.16 23.50 8.82
C PHE A 422 20.06 22.64 10.09
N PRO A 423 19.64 23.21 11.23
CA PRO A 423 19.54 22.53 12.52
C PRO A 423 18.27 21.65 12.60
N PHE A 424 18.12 20.75 11.63
CA PHE A 424 17.06 19.75 11.63
C PHE A 424 17.39 18.56 12.53
N ASP A 425 16.39 17.74 12.82
CA ASP A 425 16.57 16.46 13.48
C ASP A 425 17.47 15.54 12.64
N PHE A 426 18.48 14.93 13.27
CA PHE A 426 19.36 13.93 12.65
C PHE A 426 18.66 12.58 12.52
N GLU A 427 17.47 12.57 11.93
CA GLU A 427 16.63 11.40 11.68
C GLU A 427 16.24 10.62 12.94
N GLN A 428 16.38 11.16 14.16
CA GLN A 428 16.04 10.43 15.38
C GLN A 428 14.55 10.03 15.36
N ILE A 429 13.65 10.92 14.89
CA ILE A 429 12.20 10.75 14.99
C ILE A 429 11.76 9.82 13.86
N ALA A 430 12.39 9.99 12.69
CA ALA A 430 12.20 9.12 11.54
C ALA A 430 12.56 7.69 11.90
N LEU A 431 13.66 7.47 12.64
CA LEU A 431 14.04 6.14 13.07
C LEU A 431 13.01 5.49 14.01
N ILE A 432 12.29 6.24 14.84
CA ILE A 432 11.24 5.67 15.71
C ILE A 432 10.13 5.03 14.88
N SER A 433 9.60 5.76 13.89
CA SER A 433 8.56 5.24 13.00
C SER A 433 9.07 4.11 12.10
N PHE A 434 10.34 4.19 11.66
CA PHE A 434 11.00 3.12 10.90
C PHE A 434 11.10 1.82 11.70
N THR A 435 11.64 1.87 12.92
CA THR A 435 11.81 0.67 13.74
C THR A 435 10.47 0.09 14.16
N TRP A 436 9.47 0.94 14.41
CA TRP A 436 8.10 0.50 14.65
C TRP A 436 7.55 -0.30 13.47
N MET A 437 7.70 0.22 12.23
CA MET A 437 7.26 -0.49 11.03
C MET A 437 7.99 -1.83 10.86
N CYS A 438 9.31 -1.85 11.07
CA CYS A 438 10.10 -3.09 11.00
C CYS A 438 9.60 -4.14 12.00
N ASP A 439 9.30 -3.72 13.23
CA ASP A 439 8.74 -4.62 14.25
C ASP A 439 7.33 -5.13 13.90
N GLN A 440 6.52 -4.36 13.15
CA GLN A 440 5.20 -4.84 12.69
C GLN A 440 5.33 -5.90 11.59
N ILE A 441 6.35 -5.80 10.73
CA ILE A 441 6.44 -6.61 9.51
C ILE A 441 7.39 -7.81 9.60
N LYS A 442 8.25 -7.87 10.62
CA LYS A 442 9.29 -8.91 10.76
C LYS A 442 8.78 -10.35 10.82
N THR A 443 7.50 -10.56 11.15
CA THR A 443 6.88 -11.88 11.11
C THR A 443 6.54 -12.33 9.70
N PHE A 444 6.42 -11.38 8.76
CA PHE A 444 6.04 -11.65 7.37
C PHE A 444 7.18 -11.47 6.38
N ILE A 445 8.15 -10.60 6.68
CA ILE A 445 9.33 -10.34 5.84
C ILE A 445 10.58 -10.62 6.65
N GLN A 446 11.50 -11.41 6.07
CA GLN A 446 12.81 -11.59 6.66
C GLN A 446 13.64 -10.33 6.42
N LEU A 447 13.93 -9.60 7.50
CA LEU A 447 14.87 -8.49 7.47
C LEU A 447 16.29 -9.04 7.66
N ASP A 448 17.26 -8.34 7.08
CA ASP A 448 18.70 -8.49 7.36
C ASP A 448 18.97 -7.89 8.75
N ASP A 449 18.53 -8.63 9.76
CA ASP A 449 18.63 -8.28 11.17
C ASP A 449 18.94 -9.53 11.99
N GLU A 450 20.17 -9.64 12.44
CA GLU A 450 20.55 -10.63 13.43
C GLU A 450 20.08 -10.18 14.81
N HIS A 451 19.16 -10.95 15.39
CA HIS A 451 18.75 -10.89 16.79
C HIS A 451 18.25 -12.28 17.21
N GLY A 452 18.29 -12.57 18.51
CA GLY A 452 17.97 -13.88 19.03
C GLY A 452 17.68 -13.84 20.52
N TYR A 453 17.57 -15.01 21.14
CA TYR A 453 17.41 -15.16 22.57
C TYR A 453 18.57 -16.00 23.09
N LYS A 454 19.45 -15.39 23.91
CA LYS A 454 20.61 -16.06 24.52
C LYS A 454 20.63 -15.75 26.01
N ASP A 455 20.88 -16.76 26.84
CA ASP A 455 21.03 -16.64 28.30
C ASP A 455 19.87 -15.92 29.02
N GLY A 456 18.63 -16.17 28.58
CA GLY A 456 17.45 -15.56 29.18
C GLY A 456 17.22 -14.09 28.80
N LYS A 457 17.97 -13.56 27.82
CA LYS A 457 17.84 -12.19 27.32
C LYS A 457 17.78 -12.19 25.79
N TYR A 458 17.01 -11.25 25.23
CA TYR A 458 17.07 -10.99 23.80
C TYR A 458 18.42 -10.36 23.45
N THR A 459 19.08 -10.85 22.40
CA THR A 459 20.25 -10.20 21.82
C THR A 459 19.79 -9.01 20.98
N MET A 460 20.66 -8.00 20.87
CA MET A 460 20.32 -6.73 20.25
C MET A 460 20.14 -6.84 18.73
N SER A 461 19.31 -5.96 18.16
CA SER A 461 19.07 -5.83 16.72
C SER A 461 20.25 -5.16 16.01
N THR A 462 20.93 -5.92 15.15
CA THR A 462 21.98 -5.39 14.26
C THR A 462 21.46 -4.36 13.26
N LEU A 463 20.19 -4.46 12.85
CA LEU A 463 19.55 -3.49 11.97
C LEU A 463 19.45 -2.11 12.65
N ALA A 464 18.99 -2.08 13.89
CA ALA A 464 18.95 -0.84 14.67
C ALA A 464 20.37 -0.26 14.88
N ASP A 465 21.36 -1.11 15.20
CA ASP A 465 22.76 -0.68 15.36
C ASP A 465 23.35 -0.09 14.07
N ARG A 466 22.99 -0.63 12.91
CA ARG A 466 23.40 -0.10 11.60
C ARG A 466 22.84 1.30 11.35
N GLU A 467 21.57 1.54 11.66
CA GLU A 467 20.94 2.85 11.51
C GLU A 467 21.46 3.88 12.53
N ILE A 468 21.68 3.47 13.78
CA ILE A 468 22.35 4.28 14.81
C ILE A 468 23.74 4.70 14.33
N SER A 469 24.52 3.76 13.80
CA SER A 469 25.85 4.03 13.25
C SER A 469 25.79 5.00 12.05
N SER A 470 24.77 4.85 11.19
CA SER A 470 24.53 5.75 10.07
C SER A 470 24.24 7.18 10.52
N ARG A 471 23.39 7.33 11.53
CA ARG A 471 23.09 8.61 12.18
C ARG A 471 24.33 9.24 12.81
N ASN A 472 25.15 8.47 13.52
CA ASN A 472 26.37 8.99 14.14
C ASN A 472 27.37 9.51 13.08
N ARG A 473 27.46 8.85 11.91
CA ARG A 473 28.23 9.37 10.78
C ARG A 473 27.66 10.70 10.24
N LEU A 474 26.34 10.84 10.17
CA LEU A 474 25.70 12.10 9.76
C LEU A 474 26.01 13.23 10.75
N ILE A 475 25.88 12.98 12.06
CA ILE A 475 26.22 13.95 13.12
C ILE A 475 27.70 14.34 13.02
N HIS A 476 28.59 13.36 12.92
CA HIS A 476 30.02 13.60 12.81
C HIS A 476 30.36 14.43 11.57
N ARG A 477 29.80 14.09 10.39
CA ARG A 477 29.98 14.88 9.16
C ARG A 477 29.46 16.30 9.32
N SER A 478 28.28 16.49 9.91
CA SER A 478 27.74 17.84 10.16
C SER A 478 28.62 18.69 11.08
N ARG A 479 29.38 18.08 11.98
CA ARG A 479 30.31 18.78 12.89
C ARG A 479 31.66 19.12 12.24
N HIS A 480 32.12 18.32 11.28
CA HIS A 480 33.48 18.40 10.73
C HIS A 480 33.57 18.85 9.28
N GLN A 481 32.52 18.68 8.48
CA GLN A 481 32.45 19.21 7.12
C GLN A 481 31.80 20.59 7.18
N GLN A 482 32.63 21.63 6.95
CA GLN A 482 32.12 22.93 6.51
C GLN A 482 31.21 22.67 5.30
N PRO A 483 30.02 23.30 5.21
CA PRO A 483 29.11 23.07 4.09
C PRO A 483 29.87 23.34 2.79
N PHE A 484 29.93 22.35 1.90
CA PHE A 484 30.50 22.46 0.56
C PHE A 484 29.77 23.57 -0.18
N GLY A 485 30.28 24.81 -0.06
CA GLY A 485 29.61 26.02 -0.50
C GLY A 485 28.19 26.13 0.06
N VAL A 486 27.98 26.89 1.15
CA VAL A 486 26.62 27.37 1.47
C VAL A 486 26.08 28.02 0.19
N SER A 487 25.17 27.32 -0.50
CA SER A 487 24.59 27.82 -1.75
C SER A 487 24.10 29.25 -1.49
N TRP A 488 24.32 30.16 -2.42
CA TRP A 488 23.88 31.55 -2.32
C TRP A 488 22.37 31.66 -1.96
N VAL A 489 21.59 30.63 -2.32
CA VAL A 489 20.17 30.48 -1.95
C VAL A 489 20.00 30.27 -0.44
N VAL A 490 20.81 29.42 0.18
CA VAL A 490 20.79 29.16 1.63
C VAL A 490 21.28 30.39 2.40
N GLN A 491 22.27 31.13 1.87
CA GLN A 491 22.65 32.43 2.43
C GLN A 491 21.50 33.44 2.36
N ARG A 492 20.73 33.49 1.27
CA ARG A 492 19.56 34.38 1.13
C ARG A 492 18.41 34.01 2.07
N ILE A 493 18.13 32.71 2.25
CA ILE A 493 17.10 32.25 3.20
C ILE A 493 17.53 32.56 4.63
N ARG A 494 18.80 32.30 4.97
CA ARG A 494 19.37 32.65 6.27
C ARG A 494 19.31 34.15 6.53
N GLN A 495 19.73 34.98 5.56
CA GLN A 495 19.60 36.44 5.64
C GLN A 495 18.15 36.92 5.79
N GLY A 496 17.19 36.28 5.11
CA GLY A 496 15.76 36.58 5.26
C GLY A 496 15.20 36.22 6.64
N LEU A 497 15.61 35.07 7.20
CA LEU A 497 15.25 34.65 8.55
C LEU A 497 15.95 35.50 9.62
N ASP A 498 17.18 35.95 9.37
CA ASP A 498 17.95 36.85 10.23
C ASP A 498 17.37 38.29 10.22
N TYR A 499 16.89 38.79 9.07
CA TYR A 499 16.25 40.11 8.95
C TYR A 499 15.01 40.24 9.84
N GLY A 500 14.30 39.13 10.10
CA GLY A 500 13.17 39.06 11.03
C GLY A 500 13.53 38.64 12.46
N LYS A 501 14.82 38.44 12.82
CA LYS A 501 15.27 37.75 14.05
C LYS A 501 14.67 36.35 14.27
N LEU A 502 14.07 35.75 13.24
CA LEU A 502 13.40 34.46 13.30
C LEU A 502 14.41 33.31 13.40
N TYR A 503 15.59 33.47 12.79
CA TYR A 503 16.63 32.45 12.86
C TYR A 503 17.11 32.22 14.30
N GLU A 504 17.46 33.29 15.05
CA GLU A 504 17.81 33.14 16.47
C GLU A 504 16.64 32.64 17.32
N MET A 505 15.41 33.09 17.03
CA MET A 505 14.21 32.71 17.80
C MET A 505 13.81 31.24 17.61
N PHE A 506 13.96 30.67 16.40
CA PHE A 506 13.63 29.27 16.11
C PHE A 506 14.80 28.31 16.34
N PHE A 507 16.06 28.77 16.20
CA PHE A 507 17.22 27.87 16.12
C PHE A 507 18.27 28.05 17.21
N LYS A 508 18.26 29.15 17.98
CA LYS A 508 19.23 29.38 19.07
C LYS A 508 18.74 28.95 20.46
N ALA A 509 17.45 28.61 20.59
CA ALA A 509 16.80 28.48 21.90
C ALA A 509 16.84 27.08 22.55
N HIS A 510 17.31 26.02 21.89
CA HIS A 510 17.39 24.70 22.54
C HIS A 510 18.74 24.05 22.25
N SER A 511 19.63 24.04 23.24
CA SER A 511 20.75 23.10 23.29
C SER A 511 20.18 21.70 23.29
N TYR A 512 20.17 21.06 22.13
CA TYR A 512 19.76 19.67 21.99
C TYR A 512 21.02 18.84 21.74
N ASP A 513 21.20 17.78 22.53
CA ASP A 513 22.31 16.85 22.33
C ASP A 513 21.93 15.85 21.21
N PRO A 514 22.54 15.96 20.02
CA PRO A 514 22.26 15.02 18.95
C PRO A 514 22.77 13.61 19.25
N GLU A 515 23.68 13.43 20.21
CA GLU A 515 24.20 12.10 20.55
C GLU A 515 23.23 11.30 21.43
N ASP A 516 22.34 11.97 22.17
CA ASP A 516 21.59 11.32 23.24
C ASP A 516 20.14 11.81 23.37
N ALA A 517 19.30 11.36 22.44
CA ALA A 517 17.92 11.77 22.46
C ALA A 517 16.99 10.88 21.63
N TRP A 518 16.08 10.24 22.34
CA TRP A 518 14.96 9.51 21.76
C TRP A 518 13.76 10.46 21.69
N ALA A 519 13.27 10.76 20.48
CA ALA A 519 12.10 11.60 20.24
C ALA A 519 12.16 13.09 20.63
N THR A 520 13.31 13.66 21.06
CA THR A 520 13.39 15.04 21.60
C THR A 520 14.08 16.10 20.73
N GLY A 521 14.85 15.70 19.73
CA GLY A 521 15.38 16.50 18.62
C GLY A 521 14.38 17.38 17.86
N PRO A 522 14.89 18.35 17.09
CA PRO A 522 14.12 19.53 16.69
C PRO A 522 13.08 19.22 15.62
N ILE A 523 11.86 19.73 15.83
CA ILE A 523 10.80 19.77 14.82
C ILE A 523 10.83 21.17 14.22
N VAL A 524 11.40 21.27 13.02
CA VAL A 524 11.57 22.55 12.33
C VAL A 524 10.49 22.68 11.27
N ASP A 525 9.61 23.66 11.45
CA ASP A 525 8.67 24.08 10.43
C ASP A 525 9.13 25.40 9.79
N ILE A 526 9.77 25.28 8.63
CA ILE A 526 10.21 26.44 7.84
C ILE A 526 9.05 27.23 7.20
N PHE A 527 7.84 26.65 7.16
CA PHE A 527 6.66 27.30 6.60
C PHE A 527 5.81 28.02 7.65
N ALA A 528 6.04 27.78 8.95
CA ALA A 528 5.31 28.40 10.05
C ALA A 528 5.12 29.93 9.91
N PRO A 529 6.11 30.74 9.49
CA PRO A 529 5.91 32.18 9.32
C PRO A 529 4.87 32.53 8.24
N ILE A 530 4.89 31.81 7.11
CA ILE A 530 3.93 32.00 6.01
C ILE A 530 2.54 31.53 6.46
N MET A 531 2.48 30.39 7.14
CA MET A 531 1.21 29.82 7.63
C MET A 531 0.54 30.69 8.70
N ARG A 532 1.32 31.38 9.56
CA ARG A 532 0.78 32.36 10.51
C ARG A 532 0.17 33.58 9.82
N ALA A 533 0.73 34.00 8.68
CA ALA A 533 0.19 35.12 7.91
C ALA A 533 -1.08 34.73 7.13
N VAL A 534 -1.27 33.44 6.86
CA VAL A 534 -2.39 32.92 6.05
C VAL A 534 -3.03 31.71 6.76
N PRO A 535 -3.77 31.94 7.86
CA PRO A 535 -4.18 30.87 8.78
C PRO A 535 -5.08 29.80 8.15
N PHE A 536 -5.83 30.13 7.08
CA PHE A 536 -6.66 29.14 6.37
C PHE A 536 -5.87 28.09 5.57
N LEU A 537 -4.54 28.24 5.44
CA LEU A 537 -3.65 27.23 4.85
C LEU A 537 -3.11 26.23 5.90
N SER A 538 -3.50 26.37 7.17
CA SER A 538 -3.05 25.54 8.27
C SER A 538 -4.22 24.84 8.96
N THR A 539 -4.20 23.52 9.00
CA THR A 539 -5.13 22.71 9.81
C THR A 539 -4.34 21.66 10.58
N PHE A 540 -4.43 21.73 11.91
CA PHE A 540 -3.79 20.76 12.79
C PHE A 540 -4.49 19.41 12.69
N ARG A 541 -3.69 18.35 12.81
CA ARG A 541 -4.18 16.99 12.74
C ARG A 541 -4.60 16.50 14.13
N THR A 542 -5.88 16.27 14.37
CA THR A 542 -6.36 15.84 15.69
C THR A 542 -6.69 14.35 15.71
N PRO A 543 -5.97 13.50 16.47
CA PRO A 543 -6.28 12.09 16.59
C PRO A 543 -7.73 11.82 17.01
N GLY A 544 -8.39 10.88 16.35
CA GLY A 544 -9.75 10.44 16.65
C GLY A 544 -10.88 11.31 16.06
N GLU A 545 -10.57 12.45 15.44
CA GLU A 545 -11.58 13.36 14.85
C GLU A 545 -11.92 13.04 13.37
N TYR A 546 -11.35 11.98 12.78
CA TYR A 546 -11.49 11.65 11.34
C TYR A 546 -12.58 10.62 11.01
N LYS A 547 -13.47 10.34 11.97
CA LYS A 547 -14.54 9.33 11.85
C LYS A 547 -15.80 9.87 11.17
N LYS A 548 -15.92 11.18 10.97
CA LYS A 548 -17.11 11.80 10.39
C LYS A 548 -16.77 12.67 9.18
N ASP A 549 -17.71 12.82 8.24
CA ASP A 549 -17.58 13.79 7.15
C ASP A 549 -18.02 15.19 7.60
N ASP A 550 -17.88 16.16 6.69
CA ASP A 550 -18.27 17.56 6.94
C ASP A 550 -19.78 17.71 7.25
N VAL A 551 -20.59 16.69 6.94
CA VAL A 551 -22.04 16.64 7.15
C VAL A 551 -22.39 15.83 8.42
N GLY A 552 -21.40 15.19 9.06
CA GLY A 552 -21.53 14.44 10.31
C GLY A 552 -21.82 12.93 10.14
N ASN A 553 -21.80 12.39 8.93
CA ASN A 553 -22.00 10.96 8.67
C ASN A 553 -20.80 10.15 9.19
N ASP A 554 -21.06 8.99 9.80
CA ASP A 554 -20.00 8.07 10.23
C ASP A 554 -19.34 7.41 9.02
N LEU A 555 -18.03 7.56 8.91
CA LEU A 555 -17.21 7.07 7.81
C LEU A 555 -16.51 5.74 8.15
N GLY A 556 -16.71 5.21 9.36
CA GLY A 556 -16.12 3.96 9.83
C GLY A 556 -14.94 4.15 10.78
N GLN A 557 -14.49 3.03 11.35
CA GLN A 557 -13.44 3.03 12.37
C GLN A 557 -12.05 3.19 11.76
N THR A 558 -11.23 4.04 12.39
CA THR A 558 -9.87 4.36 11.95
C THR A 558 -8.77 3.61 12.73
N ASN A 559 -9.09 2.92 13.84
CA ASN A 559 -8.11 2.19 14.68
C ASN A 559 -6.83 3.00 14.98
N GLU A 560 -7.02 4.24 15.41
CA GLU A 560 -5.92 5.15 15.74
C GLU A 560 -5.32 4.85 17.11
N GLU A 561 -4.00 4.95 17.22
CA GLU A 561 -3.22 4.83 18.44
C GLU A 561 -2.19 5.98 18.50
N ILE A 562 -1.79 6.41 19.70
CA ILE A 562 -0.71 7.40 19.87
C ILE A 562 0.56 6.69 20.35
N HIS A 563 1.69 6.91 19.70
CA HIS A 563 2.95 6.30 20.12
C HIS A 563 3.46 6.89 21.45
N PRO A 564 4.01 6.09 22.38
CA PRO A 564 4.53 6.59 23.67
C PRO A 564 5.63 7.64 23.57
N SER A 565 6.32 7.72 22.42
CA SER A 565 7.31 8.78 22.16
C SER A 565 6.70 10.19 22.19
N VAL A 566 5.40 10.34 21.91
CA VAL A 566 4.69 11.62 22.06
C VAL A 566 4.67 12.05 23.52
N ASN A 567 4.24 11.16 24.43
CA ASN A 567 4.25 11.44 25.86
C ASN A 567 5.67 11.68 26.39
N TYR A 568 6.64 10.89 25.93
CA TYR A 568 8.05 11.10 26.28
C TYR A 568 8.52 12.51 25.91
N ARG A 569 8.18 12.97 24.71
CA ARG A 569 8.54 14.31 24.23
C ARG A 569 7.84 15.41 25.05
N VAL A 570 6.54 15.27 25.34
CA VAL A 570 5.80 16.20 26.20
C VAL A 570 6.45 16.33 27.59
N ALA A 571 6.91 15.22 28.16
CA ALA A 571 7.53 15.21 29.48
C ALA A 571 8.96 15.79 29.51
N ASN A 572 9.71 15.69 28.41
CA ASN A 572 11.15 16.00 28.38
C ASN A 572 11.51 17.24 27.55
N HIS A 573 10.56 17.86 26.85
CA HIS A 573 10.80 19.05 26.03
C HIS A 573 9.84 20.16 26.47
N ALA A 574 10.29 21.05 27.36
CA ALA A 574 9.46 22.03 28.06
C ALA A 574 8.59 22.95 27.16
N THR A 575 9.04 23.21 25.93
CA THR A 575 8.32 24.04 24.95
C THR A 575 7.46 23.26 23.97
N TYR A 576 7.47 21.91 24.04
CA TYR A 576 6.68 21.07 23.16
C TYR A 576 5.26 20.92 23.69
N ASN A 577 4.33 21.64 23.07
CA ASN A 577 2.91 21.56 23.34
C ASN A 577 2.16 21.36 22.00
N PRO A 578 1.95 20.11 21.56
CA PRO A 578 1.37 19.82 20.26
C PRO A 578 -0.10 20.27 20.23
N ARG A 579 -0.42 21.22 19.34
CA ARG A 579 -1.79 21.72 19.13
C ARG A 579 -2.78 20.61 18.77
N SER A 580 -2.29 19.59 18.07
CA SER A 580 -2.98 18.35 17.75
C SER A 580 -3.54 17.59 18.96
N LEU A 581 -3.02 17.84 20.17
CA LEU A 581 -3.50 17.24 21.42
C LEU A 581 -4.08 18.28 22.39
N GLU A 582 -4.42 19.48 21.91
CA GLU A 582 -5.04 20.51 22.74
C GLU A 582 -6.37 20.00 23.33
N GLY A 583 -6.47 20.02 24.65
CA GLY A 583 -7.62 19.52 25.41
C GLY A 583 -7.60 18.01 25.70
N PHE A 584 -6.61 17.25 25.21
CA PHE A 584 -6.47 15.84 25.58
C PHE A 584 -5.83 15.66 26.96
N ILE A 585 -6.35 14.72 27.73
CA ILE A 585 -5.81 14.27 29.01
C ILE A 585 -5.36 12.83 28.87
N ARG A 586 -4.09 12.57 29.17
CA ARG A 586 -3.53 11.21 29.23
C ARG A 586 -3.86 10.57 30.57
N SER A 587 -4.45 9.37 30.58
CA SER A 587 -4.78 8.63 31.79
C SER A 587 -4.28 7.18 31.73
N LYS A 588 -4.03 6.57 32.89
CA LYS A 588 -3.64 5.16 33.00
C LYS A 588 -4.89 4.29 32.96
N LYS A 589 -4.98 3.39 32.00
CA LYS A 589 -6.06 2.41 31.88
C LYS A 589 -5.55 1.18 31.16
N ILE A 590 -5.67 0.04 31.82
CA ILE A 590 -5.20 -1.23 31.30
C ILE A 590 -6.41 -1.93 30.67
N ALA A 591 -6.34 -2.18 29.37
CA ALA A 591 -7.27 -3.02 28.65
C ALA A 591 -6.52 -4.24 28.10
N SER A 592 -7.08 -5.42 28.33
CA SER A 592 -6.57 -6.68 27.79
C SER A 592 -7.73 -7.52 27.25
N LYS A 593 -7.45 -8.26 26.18
CA LYS A 593 -8.37 -9.23 25.59
C LYS A 593 -7.66 -10.57 25.48
N GLY A 594 -8.00 -11.50 26.39
CA GLY A 594 -7.28 -12.76 26.54
C GLY A 594 -5.82 -12.52 26.91
N LYS A 595 -4.89 -13.23 26.27
CA LYS A 595 -3.43 -13.11 26.47
C LYS A 595 -2.78 -11.91 25.74
N LYS A 596 -3.57 -10.92 25.33
CA LYS A 596 -3.11 -9.74 24.59
C LYS A 596 -3.45 -8.47 25.37
N ILE A 597 -2.48 -7.59 25.54
CA ILE A 597 -2.73 -6.23 26.02
C ILE A 597 -3.12 -5.38 24.83
N ASP A 598 -4.26 -4.69 24.96
CA ASP A 598 -4.72 -3.73 23.96
C ASP A 598 -4.05 -2.37 24.20
N PHE A 599 -4.09 -1.84 25.44
CA PHE A 599 -3.37 -0.62 25.81
C PHE A 599 -3.14 -0.49 27.32
N LEU A 600 -2.14 0.32 27.70
CA LEU A 600 -1.80 0.65 29.10
C LEU A 600 -2.22 2.07 29.51
N TYR A 601 -2.35 2.95 28.52
CA TYR A 601 -2.72 4.36 28.66
C TYR A 601 -3.66 4.75 27.52
N GLU A 602 -4.47 5.77 27.75
CA GLU A 602 -5.34 6.37 26.74
C GLU A 602 -5.28 7.89 26.83
N TRP A 603 -5.56 8.56 25.72
CA TRP A 603 -5.71 10.00 25.61
C TRP A 603 -7.19 10.34 25.41
N LYS A 604 -7.73 11.27 26.20
CA LYS A 604 -9.16 11.59 26.22
C LYS A 604 -9.43 13.09 26.03
N LYS A 605 -10.37 13.42 25.15
CA LYS A 605 -10.90 14.78 24.93
C LYS A 605 -12.41 14.69 24.69
N GLY A 606 -13.22 15.07 25.68
CA GLY A 606 -14.67 14.84 25.62
C GLY A 606 -14.99 13.35 25.41
N ASP A 607 -15.73 13.05 24.35
CA ASP A 607 -16.09 11.67 23.95
C ASP A 607 -15.02 10.97 23.10
N VAL A 608 -13.98 11.70 22.67
CA VAL A 608 -12.88 11.14 21.87
C VAL A 608 -11.89 10.44 22.78
N VAL A 609 -11.69 9.14 22.54
CA VAL A 609 -10.71 8.31 23.25
C VAL A 609 -9.78 7.68 22.22
N VAL A 610 -8.47 7.89 22.40
CA VAL A 610 -7.43 7.31 21.55
C VAL A 610 -6.45 6.52 22.42
N PRO A 611 -6.31 5.19 22.22
CA PRO A 611 -5.38 4.37 22.99
C PRO A 611 -3.92 4.76 22.71
N GLU A 612 -3.03 4.52 23.68
CA GLU A 612 -1.59 4.62 23.49
C GLU A 612 -1.01 3.28 23.03
N TYR A 613 -0.20 3.29 21.97
CA TYR A 613 0.48 2.09 21.45
C TYR A 613 1.36 1.44 22.52
N VAL A 614 1.36 0.11 22.58
CA VAL A 614 2.17 -0.66 23.54
C VAL A 614 3.43 -1.17 22.85
N ILE A 615 4.58 -0.66 23.27
CA ILE A 615 5.88 -1.24 22.89
C ILE A 615 6.01 -2.61 23.56
N LYS A 616 6.02 -3.66 22.74
CA LYS A 616 5.99 -5.05 23.22
C LYS A 616 7.38 -5.51 23.63
N PRO A 617 7.49 -6.51 24.52
CA PRO A 617 8.77 -7.18 24.77
C PRO A 617 9.41 -7.72 23.48
N ALA A 618 8.59 -8.16 22.54
CA ALA A 618 9.05 -8.64 21.25
C ALA A 618 9.50 -7.52 20.29
N ASP A 619 9.28 -6.23 20.55
CA ASP A 619 9.63 -5.11 19.64
C ASP A 619 11.13 -4.77 19.73
N LEU A 620 11.98 -5.74 19.37
CA LEU A 620 13.44 -5.70 19.60
C LEU A 620 14.14 -4.55 18.86
N ILE A 621 13.66 -4.19 17.67
CA ILE A 621 14.29 -3.16 16.84
C ILE A 621 14.02 -1.78 17.45
N ALA A 622 12.76 -1.48 17.78
CA ALA A 622 12.36 -0.22 18.41
C ALA A 622 12.93 -0.07 19.83
N ARG A 623 13.00 -1.18 20.59
CA ARG A 623 13.65 -1.18 21.91
C ARG A 623 15.14 -0.87 21.81
N ARG A 624 15.86 -1.50 20.87
CA ARG A 624 17.29 -1.24 20.67
C ARG A 624 17.56 0.24 20.39
N LEU A 625 16.72 0.88 19.58
CA LEU A 625 16.84 2.30 19.28
C LEU A 625 16.70 3.18 20.55
N ALA A 626 15.82 2.82 21.48
CA ALA A 626 15.64 3.57 22.72
C ALA A 626 16.79 3.31 23.73
N GLU A 627 17.33 2.10 23.76
CA GLU A 627 18.35 1.68 24.73
C GLU A 627 19.67 2.48 24.65
N VAL A 628 20.03 2.94 23.45
CA VAL A 628 21.24 3.74 23.24
C VAL A 628 21.11 5.20 23.69
N SER A 629 19.92 5.62 24.12
CA SER A 629 19.68 6.95 24.69
C SER A 629 19.55 6.89 26.22
N THR A 630 20.19 7.80 26.95
CA THR A 630 20.22 7.93 28.41
C THR A 630 18.86 8.16 29.03
N GLY A 631 17.92 8.75 28.27
CA GLY A 631 16.55 8.99 28.72
C GLY A 631 15.53 8.01 28.16
N GLY A 632 15.65 7.62 26.88
CA GLY A 632 14.70 6.70 26.24
C GLY A 632 14.79 5.28 26.79
N ASN A 633 15.99 4.84 27.19
CA ASN A 633 16.19 3.49 27.74
C ASN A 633 15.34 3.24 28.99
N LYS A 634 15.39 4.14 29.98
CA LYS A 634 14.63 4.07 31.23
C LYS A 634 13.15 4.16 30.98
N PHE A 635 12.74 5.01 30.03
CA PHE A 635 11.34 5.20 29.70
C PHE A 635 10.72 3.95 29.05
N VAL A 636 11.38 3.40 28.02
CA VAL A 636 10.91 2.21 27.31
C VAL A 636 10.98 0.96 28.19
N ASP A 637 12.04 0.77 28.97
CA ASP A 637 12.15 -0.35 29.92
C ASP A 637 11.01 -0.34 30.95
N ALA A 638 10.66 0.85 31.48
CA ALA A 638 9.53 0.98 32.39
C ALA A 638 8.17 0.66 31.72
N LEU A 639 8.00 0.96 30.43
CA LEU A 639 6.79 0.61 29.69
C LEU A 639 6.69 -0.89 29.42
N VAL A 640 7.78 -1.51 28.97
CA VAL A 640 7.85 -2.94 28.67
C VAL A 640 7.58 -3.77 29.93
N LYS A 641 8.22 -3.44 31.07
CA LYS A 641 7.96 -4.11 32.35
C LYS A 641 6.49 -4.02 32.78
N ARG A 642 5.83 -2.88 32.54
CA ARG A 642 4.40 -2.73 32.85
C ARG A 642 3.53 -3.59 31.94
N ALA A 643 3.89 -3.72 30.67
CA ALA A 643 3.22 -4.62 29.73
C ALA A 643 3.39 -6.09 30.18
N GLU A 644 4.59 -6.50 30.57
CA GLU A 644 4.83 -7.88 31.07
C GLU A 644 4.01 -8.19 32.32
N VAL A 645 3.99 -7.28 33.30
CA VAL A 645 3.19 -7.43 34.52
C VAL A 645 1.69 -7.50 34.22
N ALA A 646 1.21 -6.70 33.26
CA ALA A 646 -0.19 -6.74 32.87
C ALA A 646 -0.55 -8.05 32.13
N LEU A 647 0.35 -8.59 31.29
CA LEU A 647 0.18 -9.90 30.62
C LEU A 647 0.18 -11.06 31.62
N GLN A 648 0.95 -10.97 32.70
CA GLN A 648 0.95 -12.00 33.76
C GLN A 648 -0.33 -12.00 34.59
N ARG A 649 -1.08 -10.90 34.60
CA ARG A 649 -2.32 -10.74 35.38
C ARG A 649 -3.59 -11.05 34.59
N SER A 650 -3.52 -10.99 33.25
CA SER A 650 -4.59 -11.36 32.31
C SER A 650 -4.58 -12.85 32.02
#